data_AF-A0A0D0KDS3-F1
#
_entry.id   AF-A0A0D0KDS3-F1
#
_cell.length_a   1.000
_cell.length_b   1.000
_cell.length_c   1.000
_cell.angle_alpha   90.00
_cell.angle_beta   90.00
_cell.angle_gamma   90.00
#
_symmetry.space_group_name_H-M   'P 1'
#
loop_
_entity.id
_entity.type
_entity.pdbx_description
1 polymer ?
#
loop_
_entity_poly.entity_id
_entity_poly.type
_entity_poly.pdbx_seq_one_letter_code
_entity_poly.pdbx_strand_id
1 'polypeptide(L)'
;MQEHDVRIAQLLTFYRSAYLADSRDLNLDNLVALPAERRAWLDGREELASGALPLLALPPGIGAELERQQQLYQRELQLIYGVLPVCGRLSTGTGPATAFCAPLVYYEANLSNGSEGDAHLLAIDTAQPLANWRLLRQLLADDDSGSLDDLPLADAPLDAHGLGDLLGWISRRTRVADVLAASGFPALEDQQAVDKALRRRSLSLRSAAMVALVPRGSGSRGIVHELQQLQEGKDWSAPLRQLLGAPVPSASQGASSPYALPAQLSNAQSQALANAARYPLSQVSGPPGTGKSYTLAALALDRYLHGETVLLVSRSEQAVRVIGQKLREDFGLRDAVLEGDGRSLQQNLRERLSSLLQGELTPIDQDAERQQEQALRRLIDEERRLAAALGKRGDQALRWSRLILRADRGALGFWRRHLLLPWVRRRVRDSVRPWLLLDELRECQQRRERLSRDYLNTRRTSRLQRLLATDRQLFVQYNQAIRARQSQRQLALFEDIDPQRLLAAFPIWVVTLDELHRLLPLKAGLFDVMVMDEATQCDIASALPAFQRCRRAVITGDARQLRHLSFLSRNRETQLLQRCGLPVDQRERWSYRDNSVLDLVGLHLPEQAALTFLDEHFRSRPALIRFSNQRFYDSRLRVMKERPGLSHCDSLQLQRLPGERGHNGVNEQEVQRVLQLIDEHMSRYADSPVKPAIGVLSPFRDQVEAIRQGIAGLDLQRLRDFRLLVDTPYGFQGEERDLMIISFAIDASSSQAAAYLNRQDMFNVAITRARERQVLLFSGDERQLPSEHLLRRYLESLADQAVAPHGQPDQDDFQRALCTALQAQGVSTWTRYPLAGLLLDVFCQRGDKCLAIDLIGFPGEGEGFLELERYRVLARAGLEIVPLSYGLWRQEPELALQALLQRL
;
A
#
# COMPACT_ATOMS: atom_id res chain seq x y z
N MET A 1 18.51 24.17 -24.80
CA MET A 1 17.86 23.26 -23.84
C MET A 1 18.13 23.83 -22.46
N GLN A 2 17.12 24.02 -21.61
CA GLN A 2 17.35 24.51 -20.25
C GLN A 2 18.19 23.47 -19.48
N GLU A 3 19.07 23.90 -18.58
CA GLU A 3 19.95 23.01 -17.79
C GLU A 3 19.16 21.89 -17.09
N HIS A 4 17.93 22.18 -16.68
CA HIS A 4 16.98 21.23 -16.10
C HIS A 4 16.58 20.10 -17.05
N ASP A 5 16.43 20.36 -18.35
CA ASP A 5 16.00 19.33 -19.31
C ASP A 5 17.12 18.31 -19.57
N VAL A 6 18.39 18.76 -19.59
CA VAL A 6 19.55 17.86 -19.67
C VAL A 6 19.58 16.94 -18.46
N ARG A 7 19.38 17.50 -17.26
CA ARG A 7 19.40 16.73 -16.01
C ARG A 7 18.27 15.72 -15.93
N ILE A 8 17.07 16.08 -16.39
CA ILE A 8 15.94 15.14 -16.47
C ILE A 8 16.31 13.96 -17.38
N ALA A 9 16.85 14.21 -18.57
CA ALA A 9 17.25 13.15 -19.48
C ALA A 9 18.33 12.23 -18.89
N GLN A 10 19.31 12.79 -18.15
CA GLN A 10 20.32 12.00 -17.42
C GLN A 10 19.69 11.14 -16.33
N LEU A 11 18.76 11.68 -15.54
CA LEU A 11 18.05 10.93 -14.50
C LEU A 11 17.18 9.82 -15.07
N LEU A 12 16.47 10.07 -16.17
CA LEU A 12 15.68 9.06 -16.87
C LEU A 12 16.57 7.92 -17.39
N THR A 13 17.73 8.26 -17.96
CA THR A 13 18.73 7.28 -18.40
C THR A 13 19.24 6.46 -17.22
N PHE A 14 19.59 7.12 -16.12
CA PHE A 14 20.04 6.46 -14.89
C PHE A 14 18.99 5.50 -14.34
N TYR A 15 17.74 5.93 -14.16
CA TYR A 15 16.68 5.08 -13.63
C TYR A 15 16.34 3.91 -14.55
N ARG A 16 16.41 4.09 -15.87
CA ARG A 16 16.28 3.00 -16.83
C ARG A 16 17.41 1.98 -16.69
N SER A 17 18.66 2.42 -16.62
CA SER A 17 19.81 1.53 -16.46
C SER A 17 19.80 0.82 -15.10
N ALA A 18 19.44 1.53 -14.03
CA ALA A 18 19.29 0.95 -12.69
C ALA A 18 18.16 -0.08 -12.66
N TYR A 19 17.02 0.23 -13.29
CA TYR A 19 15.92 -0.70 -13.44
C TYR A 19 16.32 -1.93 -14.24
N LEU A 20 17.05 -1.81 -15.36
CA LEU A 20 17.54 -2.97 -16.11
C LEU A 20 18.51 -3.83 -15.29
N ALA A 21 19.41 -3.20 -14.53
CA ALA A 21 20.36 -3.89 -13.68
C ALA A 21 19.70 -4.58 -12.47
N ASP A 22 18.61 -4.03 -11.96
CA ASP A 22 17.84 -4.56 -10.84
C ASP A 22 16.75 -5.56 -11.29
N SER A 23 16.15 -5.33 -12.46
CA SER A 23 15.07 -6.11 -13.08
C SER A 23 15.60 -7.42 -13.63
N ARG A 24 15.78 -8.35 -12.70
CA ARG A 24 15.97 -9.77 -12.93
C ARG A 24 14.67 -10.40 -13.39
N ASP A 25 14.32 -10.25 -14.67
CA ASP A 25 13.15 -10.93 -15.22
C ASP A 25 13.43 -11.61 -16.56
N LEU A 26 14.61 -12.18 -16.73
CA LEU A 26 14.74 -13.33 -17.63
C LEU A 26 14.50 -14.58 -16.80
N ASN A 27 13.54 -15.42 -17.21
CA ASN A 27 13.42 -16.76 -16.61
C ASN A 27 14.59 -17.60 -17.12
N LEU A 28 15.70 -17.52 -16.39
CA LEU A 28 16.92 -18.29 -16.61
C LEU A 28 17.00 -19.48 -15.66
N ASP A 29 15.90 -19.81 -14.97
CA ASP A 29 15.90 -20.82 -13.91
C ASP A 29 16.18 -22.19 -14.51
N ASN A 30 15.71 -22.48 -15.73
CA ASN A 30 16.02 -23.76 -16.36
C ASN A 30 16.02 -23.66 -17.88
N LEU A 31 17.19 -23.41 -18.48
CA LEU A 31 17.32 -23.28 -19.93
C LEU A 31 17.04 -24.58 -20.67
N VAL A 32 17.20 -25.75 -20.02
CA VAL A 32 16.91 -27.05 -20.65
C VAL A 32 15.40 -27.27 -20.82
N ALA A 33 14.56 -26.57 -20.04
CA ALA A 33 13.11 -26.59 -20.19
C ALA A 33 12.61 -25.78 -21.40
N LEU A 34 13.47 -24.97 -22.04
CA LEU A 34 13.10 -24.25 -23.26
C LEU A 34 12.98 -25.22 -24.45
N PRO A 35 12.05 -24.96 -25.39
CA PRO A 35 11.95 -25.69 -26.65
C PRO A 35 13.28 -25.71 -27.39
N ALA A 36 13.59 -26.81 -28.11
CA ALA A 36 14.85 -26.97 -28.84
C ALA A 36 15.08 -25.87 -29.89
N GLU A 37 14.01 -25.36 -30.51
CA GLU A 37 14.05 -24.24 -31.47
C GLU A 37 14.50 -22.90 -30.85
N ARG A 38 14.55 -22.80 -29.52
CA ARG A 38 14.86 -21.56 -28.79
C ARG A 38 16.19 -21.62 -28.05
N ARG A 39 16.99 -22.67 -28.23
CA ARG A 39 18.29 -22.79 -27.58
C ARG A 39 19.26 -23.62 -28.40
N ALA A 40 20.54 -23.30 -28.30
CA ALA A 40 21.60 -24.12 -28.84
C ALA A 40 22.81 -24.11 -27.91
N TRP A 41 23.42 -25.28 -27.75
CA TRP A 41 24.72 -25.44 -27.11
C TRP A 41 25.83 -25.10 -28.09
N LEU A 42 26.93 -24.57 -27.57
CA LEU A 42 28.12 -24.27 -28.34
C LEU A 42 29.24 -25.20 -27.89
N ASP A 43 29.98 -25.72 -28.87
CA ASP A 43 31.08 -26.66 -28.66
C ASP A 43 32.42 -26.00 -29.04
N GLY A 44 33.53 -26.60 -28.61
CA GLY A 44 34.87 -26.17 -28.98
C GLY A 44 35.48 -25.20 -27.95
N ARG A 45 35.76 -23.96 -28.35
CA ARG A 45 36.37 -22.95 -27.48
C ARG A 45 35.44 -21.75 -27.38
N GLU A 46 35.30 -21.21 -26.18
CA GLU A 46 34.54 -20.00 -25.93
C GLU A 46 35.34 -18.79 -26.42
N GLU A 47 34.80 -18.07 -27.40
CA GLU A 47 35.49 -16.95 -28.05
C GLU A 47 34.87 -15.58 -27.80
N LEU A 48 33.62 -15.49 -27.33
CA LEU A 48 32.93 -14.21 -27.11
C LEU A 48 33.16 -13.66 -25.70
N ALA A 49 32.72 -14.40 -24.67
CA ALA A 49 32.81 -13.98 -23.28
C ALA A 49 34.26 -13.89 -22.78
N SER A 50 35.15 -14.70 -23.35
CA SER A 50 36.61 -14.64 -23.15
C SER A 50 37.27 -13.45 -23.87
N GLY A 51 36.55 -12.79 -24.78
CA GLY A 51 37.03 -11.64 -25.54
C GLY A 51 38.00 -11.98 -26.67
N ALA A 52 38.10 -13.24 -27.07
CA ALA A 52 38.97 -13.67 -28.16
C ALA A 52 38.49 -13.18 -29.54
N LEU A 53 37.18 -13.13 -29.75
CA LEU A 53 36.53 -12.61 -30.95
C LEU A 53 35.41 -11.62 -30.57
N PRO A 54 35.21 -10.55 -31.36
CA PRO A 54 34.08 -9.62 -31.17
C PRO A 54 32.75 -10.16 -31.69
N LEU A 55 32.80 -11.14 -32.61
CA LEU A 55 31.65 -11.74 -33.29
C LEU A 55 31.87 -13.24 -33.42
N LEU A 56 30.82 -14.03 -33.18
CA LEU A 56 30.83 -15.48 -33.34
C LEU A 56 29.87 -15.90 -34.45
N ALA A 57 30.36 -16.64 -35.43
CA ALA A 57 29.51 -17.21 -36.48
C ALA A 57 28.73 -18.42 -35.92
N LEU A 58 27.40 -18.36 -35.99
CA LEU A 58 26.55 -19.48 -35.64
C LEU A 58 26.37 -20.42 -36.85
N PRO A 59 26.19 -21.73 -36.61
CA PRO A 59 25.83 -22.66 -37.68
C PRO A 59 24.54 -22.22 -38.39
N PRO A 60 24.46 -22.30 -39.74
CA PRO A 60 23.39 -21.67 -40.53
C PRO A 60 21.98 -22.10 -40.11
N GLY A 61 21.79 -23.37 -39.76
CA GLY A 61 20.49 -23.88 -39.29
C GLY A 61 20.06 -23.34 -37.92
N ILE A 62 21.01 -23.06 -37.02
CA ILE A 62 20.74 -22.49 -35.69
C ILE A 62 20.48 -20.99 -35.80
N GLY A 63 21.32 -20.28 -36.56
CA GLY A 63 21.20 -18.85 -36.79
C GLY A 63 19.86 -18.46 -37.41
N ALA A 64 19.47 -19.14 -38.48
CA ALA A 64 18.21 -18.87 -39.17
C ALA A 64 16.96 -19.13 -38.30
N GLU A 65 16.97 -20.21 -37.51
CA GLU A 65 15.83 -20.54 -36.64
C GLU A 65 15.71 -19.55 -35.47
N LEU A 66 16.83 -19.16 -34.85
CA LEU A 66 16.84 -18.14 -33.80
C LEU A 66 16.41 -16.77 -34.33
N GLU A 67 16.89 -16.36 -35.50
CA GLU A 67 16.46 -15.11 -36.15
C GLU A 67 14.95 -15.12 -36.40
N ARG A 68 14.42 -16.21 -36.96
CA ARG A 68 12.99 -16.38 -37.25
C ARG A 68 12.13 -16.27 -35.99
N GLN A 69 12.50 -16.97 -34.92
CA GLN A 69 11.78 -16.93 -33.64
C GLN A 69 11.90 -15.54 -32.97
N GLN A 70 13.07 -14.90 -33.06
CA GLN A 70 13.29 -13.56 -32.52
C GLN A 70 12.45 -12.51 -33.27
N GLN A 71 12.30 -12.61 -34.59
CA GLN A 71 11.45 -11.72 -35.38
C GLN A 71 9.96 -11.93 -35.05
N LEU A 72 9.50 -13.18 -34.94
CA LEU A 72 8.10 -13.51 -34.61
C LEU A 72 7.70 -13.06 -33.20
N TYR A 73 8.63 -13.13 -32.25
CA TYR A 73 8.40 -12.85 -30.83
C TYR A 73 9.33 -11.76 -30.30
N GLN A 74 9.60 -10.72 -31.08
CA GLN A 74 10.60 -9.68 -30.76
C GLN A 74 10.31 -8.94 -29.44
N ARG A 75 9.04 -8.88 -29.04
CA ARG A 75 8.56 -8.32 -27.77
C ARG A 75 8.30 -9.37 -26.69
N GLU A 76 8.57 -10.64 -26.96
CA GLU A 76 8.18 -11.80 -26.15
C GLU A 76 9.34 -12.76 -25.86
N LEU A 77 10.47 -12.61 -26.55
CA LEU A 77 11.72 -13.32 -26.29
C LEU A 77 12.92 -12.35 -26.30
N GLN A 78 13.96 -12.70 -25.57
CA GLN A 78 15.26 -12.02 -25.59
C GLN A 78 16.34 -13.02 -25.94
N LEU A 79 17.19 -12.65 -26.88
CA LEU A 79 18.38 -13.43 -27.19
C LEU A 79 19.44 -13.16 -26.12
N ILE A 80 19.93 -14.23 -25.53
CA ILE A 80 21.03 -14.18 -24.57
C ILE A 80 22.15 -15.14 -24.97
N TYR A 81 23.32 -14.83 -24.45
CA TYR A 81 24.49 -15.69 -24.47
C TYR A 81 24.85 -16.06 -23.03
N GLY A 82 24.66 -17.31 -22.64
CA GLY A 82 24.93 -17.80 -21.30
C GLY A 82 26.21 -18.62 -21.23
N VAL A 83 27.03 -18.41 -20.20
CA VAL A 83 28.27 -19.16 -19.96
C VAL A 83 28.32 -19.68 -18.53
N LEU A 84 29.17 -20.69 -18.33
CA LEU A 84 29.41 -21.33 -17.04
C LEU A 84 28.11 -21.83 -16.36
N PRO A 85 27.31 -22.69 -16.99
CA PRO A 85 26.05 -23.12 -16.39
C PRO A 85 26.26 -24.02 -15.17
N VAL A 86 25.35 -23.86 -14.20
CA VAL A 86 25.21 -24.78 -13.07
C VAL A 86 24.22 -25.86 -13.44
N CYS A 87 24.67 -27.11 -13.42
CA CYS A 87 23.91 -28.29 -13.80
C CYS A 87 23.79 -29.28 -12.64
N GLY A 88 22.62 -29.90 -12.51
CA GLY A 88 22.37 -30.98 -11.55
C GLY A 88 20.89 -31.17 -11.29
N ARG A 89 20.54 -31.63 -10.08
CA ARG A 89 19.15 -31.72 -9.62
C ARG A 89 18.93 -30.88 -8.38
N LEU A 90 17.99 -29.94 -8.46
CA LEU A 90 17.61 -29.06 -7.37
C LEU A 90 16.19 -29.40 -6.90
N SER A 91 15.97 -29.46 -5.58
CA SER A 91 14.64 -29.60 -5.01
C SER A 91 14.12 -28.22 -4.65
N THR A 92 13.19 -27.70 -5.45
CA THR A 92 12.47 -26.46 -5.16
C THR A 92 11.22 -26.82 -4.35
N GLY A 93 11.37 -26.97 -3.03
CA GLY A 93 10.25 -27.25 -2.11
C GLY A 93 9.81 -28.71 -2.06
N THR A 94 8.51 -28.97 -1.92
CA THR A 94 7.91 -30.31 -1.67
C THR A 94 7.83 -31.23 -2.90
N GLY A 95 8.39 -30.83 -4.04
CA GLY A 95 8.41 -31.61 -5.28
C GLY A 95 9.66 -32.49 -5.44
N PRO A 96 9.60 -33.52 -6.32
CA PRO A 96 10.77 -34.33 -6.65
C PRO A 96 11.86 -33.45 -7.27
N ALA A 97 13.13 -33.73 -6.94
CA ALA A 97 14.27 -32.98 -7.49
C ALA A 97 14.28 -33.06 -9.02
N THR A 98 14.10 -31.92 -9.69
CA THR A 98 14.06 -31.81 -11.15
C THR A 98 15.44 -31.53 -11.71
N ALA A 99 15.71 -32.03 -12.92
CA ALA A 99 16.91 -31.67 -13.66
C ALA A 99 16.90 -30.16 -13.94
N PHE A 100 18.04 -29.52 -13.71
CA PHE A 100 18.16 -28.07 -13.65
C PHE A 100 19.47 -27.66 -14.32
N CYS A 101 19.39 -26.70 -15.25
CA CYS A 101 20.54 -26.11 -15.93
C CYS A 101 20.30 -24.62 -16.14
N ALA A 102 21.11 -23.79 -15.49
CA ALA A 102 20.99 -22.34 -15.54
C ALA A 102 22.37 -21.71 -15.71
N PRO A 103 22.54 -20.71 -16.60
CA PRO A 103 23.82 -20.05 -16.81
C PRO A 103 24.19 -19.30 -15.54
N LEU A 104 25.44 -19.33 -15.12
CA LEU A 104 25.89 -18.50 -14.00
C LEU A 104 26.06 -17.05 -14.44
N VAL A 105 26.70 -16.85 -15.59
CA VAL A 105 26.93 -15.53 -16.21
C VAL A 105 26.23 -15.53 -17.56
N TYR A 106 25.62 -14.42 -17.95
CA TYR A 106 25.00 -14.25 -19.25
C TYR A 106 25.18 -12.82 -19.76
N TYR A 107 25.01 -12.68 -21.06
CA TYR A 107 25.09 -11.41 -21.78
C TYR A 107 23.84 -11.25 -22.63
N GLU A 108 23.41 -10.01 -22.83
CA GLU A 108 22.48 -9.71 -23.90
C GLU A 108 23.20 -9.91 -25.23
N ALA A 109 22.57 -10.63 -26.16
CA ALA A 109 23.18 -10.97 -27.42
C ALA A 109 22.36 -10.42 -28.59
N ASN A 110 23.06 -10.00 -29.63
CA ASN A 110 22.47 -9.53 -30.88
C ASN A 110 22.87 -10.43 -32.02
N LEU A 111 21.92 -10.70 -32.92
CA LEU A 111 22.15 -11.43 -34.16
C LEU A 111 22.24 -10.44 -35.31
N SER A 112 23.21 -10.61 -36.20
CA SER A 112 23.38 -9.81 -37.41
C SER A 112 23.73 -10.70 -38.60
N ASN A 113 23.40 -10.25 -39.80
CA ASN A 113 23.70 -11.00 -41.02
C ASN A 113 25.11 -10.68 -41.50
N GLY A 114 25.88 -11.73 -41.81
CA GLY A 114 27.22 -11.62 -42.38
C GLY A 114 27.21 -11.01 -43.79
N SER A 115 28.32 -10.37 -44.17
CA SER A 115 28.51 -9.74 -45.48
C SER A 115 28.65 -10.74 -46.63
N GLU A 116 28.96 -12.00 -46.34
CA GLU A 116 29.00 -13.12 -47.30
C GLU A 116 27.90 -14.11 -46.91
N GLY A 117 26.90 -14.28 -47.78
CA GLY A 117 25.57 -14.83 -47.48
C GLY A 117 25.51 -16.14 -46.68
N ASP A 118 24.41 -16.27 -45.92
CA ASP A 118 23.99 -17.36 -45.01
C ASP A 118 24.69 -17.48 -43.64
N ALA A 119 25.64 -16.62 -43.30
CA ALA A 119 26.24 -16.62 -41.96
C ALA A 119 25.53 -15.65 -40.99
N HIS A 120 25.02 -16.16 -39.87
CA HIS A 120 24.50 -15.35 -38.75
C HIS A 120 25.59 -15.10 -37.71
N LEU A 121 25.89 -13.84 -37.42
CA LEU A 121 26.93 -13.41 -36.48
C LEU A 121 26.30 -12.97 -35.15
N LEU A 122 26.75 -13.59 -34.06
CA LEU A 122 26.37 -13.27 -32.69
C LEU A 122 27.35 -12.27 -32.08
N ALA A 123 26.83 -11.22 -31.46
CA ALA A 123 27.59 -10.18 -30.76
C ALA A 123 27.11 -10.03 -29.31
N ILE A 124 28.04 -9.74 -28.39
CA ILE A 124 27.74 -9.42 -26.98
C ILE A 124 28.54 -8.20 -26.53
N ASP A 125 28.07 -7.50 -25.48
CA ASP A 125 28.86 -6.47 -24.80
C ASP A 125 29.65 -7.10 -23.63
N THR A 126 30.94 -7.37 -23.85
CA THR A 126 31.82 -8.00 -22.84
C THR A 126 32.09 -7.12 -21.63
N ALA A 127 31.82 -5.81 -21.71
CA ALA A 127 31.92 -4.90 -20.56
C ALA A 127 30.66 -4.92 -19.66
N GLN A 128 29.64 -5.71 -20.02
CA GLN A 128 28.40 -5.83 -19.26
C GLN A 128 28.01 -7.29 -18.98
N PRO A 129 28.86 -8.07 -18.29
CA PRO A 129 28.43 -9.37 -17.80
C PRO A 129 27.32 -9.19 -16.78
N LEU A 130 26.22 -9.92 -16.99
CA LEU A 130 25.15 -10.08 -16.03
C LEU A 130 25.33 -11.45 -15.40
N ALA A 131 25.03 -11.64 -14.13
CA ALA A 131 24.92 -13.00 -13.61
C ALA A 131 23.50 -13.38 -13.22
N ASN A 132 23.30 -14.69 -13.16
CA ASN A 132 22.02 -15.29 -12.87
C ASN A 132 21.78 -15.25 -11.37
N TRP A 133 21.22 -14.12 -11.09
CA TRP A 133 20.81 -13.54 -9.86
C TRP A 133 19.79 -14.34 -9.06
N ARG A 134 18.80 -14.94 -9.73
CA ARG A 134 17.84 -15.84 -9.10
C ARG A 134 18.51 -17.17 -8.74
N LEU A 135 19.28 -17.73 -9.68
CA LEU A 135 20.10 -18.92 -9.45
C LEU A 135 21.01 -18.75 -8.24
N LEU A 136 21.83 -17.70 -8.21
CA LEU A 136 22.81 -17.50 -7.13
C LEU A 136 22.17 -17.49 -5.75
N ARG A 137 20.98 -16.91 -5.59
CA ARG A 137 20.26 -16.93 -4.30
C ARG A 137 19.81 -18.32 -3.88
N GLN A 138 19.35 -19.12 -4.83
CA GLN A 138 18.98 -20.51 -4.57
C GLN A 138 20.20 -21.36 -4.22
N LEU A 139 21.38 -20.96 -4.73
CA LEU A 139 22.63 -21.65 -4.49
C LEU A 139 23.33 -21.23 -3.20
N LEU A 140 23.00 -20.09 -2.56
CA LEU A 140 23.69 -19.64 -1.34
C LEU A 140 23.61 -20.71 -0.23
N ALA A 141 24.73 -20.92 0.46
CA ALA A 141 24.79 -21.76 1.65
C ALA A 141 23.99 -21.12 2.80
N ASP A 142 23.43 -21.95 3.68
CA ASP A 142 22.47 -21.51 4.72
C ASP A 142 23.05 -20.47 5.71
N ASP A 143 24.38 -20.37 5.84
CA ASP A 143 25.07 -19.45 6.76
C ASP A 143 25.36 -18.04 6.18
N ASP A 144 25.25 -17.84 4.85
CA ASP A 144 25.53 -16.55 4.21
C ASP A 144 24.24 -15.72 4.04
N SER A 145 23.94 -14.90 5.05
CA SER A 145 22.77 -14.01 5.09
C SER A 145 22.91 -12.77 4.17
N GLY A 146 22.84 -13.00 2.85
CA GLY A 146 22.07 -12.13 1.95
C GLY A 146 22.76 -10.93 1.28
N SER A 147 24.08 -10.81 1.30
CA SER A 147 24.78 -9.84 0.43
C SER A 147 25.54 -10.54 -0.70
N LEU A 148 25.19 -10.20 -1.95
CA LEU A 148 25.95 -10.54 -3.16
C LEU A 148 26.89 -9.40 -3.57
N ASP A 149 27.14 -8.42 -2.67
CA ASP A 149 27.80 -7.16 -3.03
C ASP A 149 29.30 -7.34 -3.38
N ASP A 150 29.89 -8.49 -3.05
CA ASP A 150 31.29 -8.85 -3.32
C ASP A 150 31.45 -9.93 -4.39
N LEU A 151 30.39 -10.27 -5.13
CA LEU A 151 30.51 -11.20 -6.25
C LEU A 151 31.48 -10.62 -7.30
N PRO A 152 32.55 -11.36 -7.66
CA PRO A 152 33.56 -10.89 -8.58
C PRO A 152 33.08 -11.04 -10.03
N LEU A 153 32.26 -10.11 -10.49
CA LEU A 153 32.03 -9.87 -11.92
C LEU A 153 32.92 -8.71 -12.36
N ALA A 154 33.90 -8.98 -13.21
CA ALA A 154 34.74 -7.95 -13.80
C ALA A 154 33.99 -7.18 -14.90
N ASP A 155 34.21 -5.87 -15.05
CA ASP A 155 33.77 -5.09 -16.23
C ASP A 155 34.73 -5.32 -17.43
N ALA A 156 35.09 -6.58 -17.68
CA ALA A 156 36.05 -7.02 -18.70
C ALA A 156 35.74 -8.46 -19.13
N PRO A 157 36.28 -8.93 -20.28
CA PRO A 157 36.17 -10.32 -20.68
C PRO A 157 36.61 -11.28 -19.57
N LEU A 158 35.97 -12.45 -19.52
CA LEU A 158 36.13 -13.43 -18.44
C LEU A 158 37.46 -14.16 -18.61
N ASP A 159 38.54 -13.51 -18.14
CA ASP A 159 39.90 -14.01 -18.21
C ASP A 159 40.21 -15.02 -17.10
N ALA A 160 41.43 -15.59 -17.12
CA ALA A 160 41.83 -16.61 -16.15
C ALA A 160 41.80 -16.11 -14.69
N HIS A 161 42.04 -14.81 -14.48
CA HIS A 161 42.04 -14.22 -13.14
C HIS A 161 40.61 -14.03 -12.63
N GLY A 162 39.74 -13.42 -13.44
CA GLY A 162 38.33 -13.24 -13.13
C GLY A 162 37.60 -14.57 -12.96
N LEU A 163 37.95 -15.59 -13.76
CA LEU A 163 37.45 -16.96 -13.55
C LEU A 163 37.91 -17.51 -12.19
N GLY A 164 39.20 -17.37 -11.84
CA GLY A 164 39.73 -17.85 -10.56
C GLY A 164 39.00 -17.24 -9.35
N ASP A 165 38.79 -15.93 -9.37
CA ASP A 165 38.07 -15.22 -8.32
C ASP A 165 36.61 -15.68 -8.22
N LEU A 166 35.94 -15.84 -9.37
CA LEU A 166 34.56 -16.31 -9.45
C LEU A 166 34.41 -17.75 -8.94
N LEU A 167 35.29 -18.67 -9.34
CA LEU A 167 35.29 -20.06 -8.85
C LEU A 167 35.55 -20.10 -7.34
N GLY A 168 36.51 -19.30 -6.85
CA GLY A 168 36.82 -19.19 -5.43
C GLY A 168 35.66 -18.60 -4.62
N TRP A 169 34.91 -17.65 -5.17
CA TRP A 169 33.71 -17.10 -4.54
C TRP A 169 32.59 -18.13 -4.47
N ILE A 170 32.29 -18.82 -5.58
CA ILE A 170 31.23 -19.84 -5.65
C ILE A 170 31.51 -20.98 -4.68
N SER A 171 32.74 -21.49 -4.67
CA SER A 171 33.13 -22.60 -3.81
C SER A 171 32.99 -22.28 -2.32
N ARG A 172 33.11 -21.00 -1.93
CA ARG A 172 33.02 -20.57 -0.53
C ARG A 172 31.60 -20.25 -0.08
N ARG A 173 30.76 -19.75 -0.99
CA ARG A 173 29.45 -19.16 -0.65
C ARG A 173 28.24 -19.95 -1.10
N THR A 174 28.42 -20.97 -1.94
CA THR A 174 27.30 -21.68 -2.57
C THR A 174 27.33 -23.18 -2.30
N ARG A 175 26.18 -23.84 -2.53
CA ARG A 175 25.98 -25.29 -2.45
C ARG A 175 26.48 -26.06 -3.68
N VAL A 176 27.19 -25.40 -4.59
CA VAL A 176 27.75 -26.05 -5.78
C VAL A 176 28.90 -26.95 -5.34
N ALA A 177 28.73 -28.27 -5.48
CA ALA A 177 29.66 -29.27 -4.94
C ALA A 177 30.91 -29.44 -5.82
N ASP A 178 30.77 -29.29 -7.13
CA ASP A 178 31.87 -29.45 -8.10
C ASP A 178 32.02 -28.16 -8.90
N VAL A 179 32.99 -27.34 -8.50
CA VAL A 179 33.36 -26.08 -9.17
C VAL A 179 34.57 -26.27 -10.09
N LEU A 180 35.39 -27.29 -9.84
CA LEU A 180 36.62 -27.55 -10.59
C LEU A 180 36.35 -27.94 -12.05
N ALA A 181 35.20 -28.53 -12.36
CA ALA A 181 34.80 -28.79 -13.73
C ALA A 181 34.74 -27.53 -14.62
N ALA A 182 34.57 -26.34 -14.04
CA ALA A 182 34.60 -25.08 -14.78
C ALA A 182 36.02 -24.52 -14.99
N SER A 183 37.06 -25.08 -14.37
CA SER A 183 38.45 -24.64 -14.54
C SER A 183 39.00 -24.85 -15.96
N GLY A 184 38.34 -25.69 -16.77
CA GLY A 184 38.66 -25.88 -18.18
C GLY A 184 38.29 -24.71 -19.08
N PHE A 185 37.53 -23.72 -18.59
CA PHE A 185 37.15 -22.54 -19.37
C PHE A 185 38.39 -21.75 -19.81
N PRO A 186 38.51 -21.35 -21.09
CA PRO A 186 37.46 -21.24 -22.11
C PRO A 186 37.25 -22.48 -23.00
N ALA A 187 37.88 -23.64 -22.74
CA ALA A 187 37.55 -24.85 -23.48
C ALA A 187 36.16 -25.36 -23.08
N LEU A 188 35.26 -25.46 -24.05
CA LEU A 188 33.86 -25.84 -23.83
C LEU A 188 33.71 -27.35 -23.84
N GLU A 189 32.91 -27.84 -22.90
CA GLU A 189 32.43 -29.22 -22.86
C GLU A 189 31.33 -29.44 -23.89
N ASP A 190 31.25 -30.66 -24.42
CA ASP A 190 30.19 -31.05 -25.34
C ASP A 190 28.82 -31.20 -24.64
N GLN A 191 27.76 -31.23 -25.44
CA GLN A 191 26.40 -31.42 -24.94
C GLN A 191 26.25 -32.73 -24.11
N GLN A 192 26.99 -33.79 -24.44
CA GLN A 192 26.91 -35.07 -23.73
C GLN A 192 27.40 -34.97 -22.29
N ALA A 193 28.46 -34.20 -22.05
CA ALA A 193 28.99 -33.94 -20.72
C ALA A 193 28.00 -33.14 -19.86
N VAL A 194 27.33 -32.14 -20.45
CA VAL A 194 26.26 -31.38 -19.78
C VAL A 194 25.07 -32.28 -19.43
N ASP A 195 24.62 -33.12 -20.36
CA ASP A 195 23.53 -34.08 -20.14
C ASP A 195 23.86 -35.10 -19.03
N LYS A 196 25.13 -35.50 -18.92
CA LYS A 196 25.61 -36.35 -17.83
C LYS A 196 25.59 -35.62 -16.48
N ALA A 197 25.95 -34.34 -16.45
CA ALA A 197 25.90 -33.52 -15.25
C ALA A 197 24.46 -33.32 -14.74
N LEU A 198 23.49 -33.13 -15.65
CA LEU A 198 22.06 -32.99 -15.31
C LEU A 198 21.45 -34.21 -14.60
N ARG A 199 22.04 -35.40 -14.77
CA ARG A 199 21.59 -36.63 -14.12
C ARG A 199 22.12 -36.77 -12.68
N ARG A 200 23.13 -35.99 -12.28
CA ARG A 200 23.74 -36.06 -10.95
C ARG A 200 22.83 -35.43 -9.89
N ARG A 201 22.90 -35.95 -8.67
CA ARG A 201 22.17 -35.38 -7.51
C ARG A 201 22.80 -34.08 -7.00
N SER A 202 24.12 -33.96 -7.08
CA SER A 202 24.85 -32.75 -6.68
C SER A 202 24.89 -31.72 -7.81
N LEU A 203 25.01 -30.45 -7.42
CA LEU A 203 25.16 -29.33 -8.34
C LEU A 203 26.63 -29.19 -8.76
N SER A 204 26.86 -28.92 -10.04
CA SER A 204 28.19 -28.74 -10.61
C SER A 204 28.22 -27.57 -11.57
N LEU A 205 29.27 -26.75 -11.50
CA LEU A 205 29.51 -25.67 -12.45
C LEU A 205 30.29 -26.22 -13.65
N ARG A 206 29.82 -25.98 -14.87
CA ARG A 206 30.37 -26.59 -16.09
C ARG A 206 31.03 -25.54 -16.97
N SER A 207 32.13 -25.91 -17.63
CA SER A 207 32.70 -25.10 -18.70
C SER A 207 31.88 -25.29 -19.98
N ALA A 208 30.74 -24.61 -20.09
CA ALA A 208 29.86 -24.69 -21.26
C ALA A 208 29.29 -23.31 -21.61
N ALA A 209 28.91 -23.13 -22.87
CA ALA A 209 28.28 -21.92 -23.37
C ALA A 209 27.04 -22.27 -24.19
N MET A 210 26.05 -21.39 -24.18
CA MET A 210 24.83 -21.56 -24.95
C MET A 210 24.22 -20.24 -25.37
N VAL A 211 23.54 -20.28 -26.50
CA VAL A 211 22.67 -19.20 -26.97
C VAL A 211 21.22 -19.60 -26.74
N ALA A 212 20.40 -18.69 -26.22
CA ALA A 212 19.00 -18.98 -25.94
C ALA A 212 18.08 -17.77 -26.15
N LEU A 213 16.88 -18.04 -26.65
CA LEU A 213 15.74 -17.13 -26.68
C LEU A 213 14.87 -17.37 -25.45
N VAL A 214 15.02 -16.50 -24.46
CA VAL A 214 14.36 -16.59 -23.17
C VAL A 214 13.17 -15.63 -23.08
N PRO A 215 12.05 -16.03 -22.46
CA PRO A 215 10.97 -15.10 -22.16
C PRO A 215 11.48 -14.03 -21.17
N ARG A 216 11.49 -12.76 -21.58
CA ARG A 216 11.48 -11.64 -20.64
C ARG A 216 10.17 -11.65 -19.87
N GLY A 217 10.25 -11.27 -18.61
CA GLY A 217 9.13 -11.07 -17.71
C GLY A 217 8.15 -10.12 -18.35
N SER A 218 6.87 -10.48 -18.27
CA SER A 218 5.78 -9.77 -18.94
C SER A 218 5.48 -8.39 -18.33
N GLY A 219 6.11 -8.02 -17.20
CA GLY A 219 6.02 -6.70 -16.57
C GLY A 219 7.12 -5.73 -17.02
N SER A 220 8.39 -6.17 -16.99
CA SER A 220 9.54 -5.28 -17.20
C SER A 220 9.66 -4.73 -18.62
N ARG A 221 9.23 -5.49 -19.64
CA ARG A 221 9.33 -5.07 -21.04
C ARG A 221 8.63 -3.76 -21.37
N GLY A 222 7.38 -3.65 -20.94
CA GLY A 222 6.57 -2.47 -21.22
C GLY A 222 7.13 -1.24 -20.53
N ILE A 223 7.57 -1.41 -19.29
CA ILE A 223 8.18 -0.36 -18.49
C ILE A 223 9.49 0.11 -19.12
N VAL A 224 10.39 -0.80 -19.51
CA VAL A 224 11.66 -0.43 -20.17
C VAL A 224 11.41 0.32 -21.48
N HIS A 225 10.44 -0.12 -22.28
CA HIS A 225 10.06 0.56 -23.50
C HIS A 225 9.53 1.97 -23.23
N GLU A 226 8.66 2.15 -22.22
CA GLU A 226 8.16 3.48 -21.84
C GLU A 226 9.24 4.38 -21.27
N LEU A 227 10.17 3.83 -20.48
CA LEU A 227 11.35 4.58 -20.00
C LEU A 227 12.23 5.06 -21.16
N GLN A 228 12.39 4.23 -22.20
CA GLN A 228 13.08 4.64 -23.41
C GLN A 228 12.31 5.75 -24.15
N GLN A 229 10.98 5.64 -24.28
CA GLN A 229 10.16 6.70 -24.87
C GLN A 229 10.23 8.01 -24.06
N LEU A 230 10.29 7.95 -22.73
CA LEU A 230 10.49 9.13 -21.87
C LEU A 230 11.85 9.79 -22.09
N GLN A 231 12.89 8.98 -22.31
CA GLN A 231 14.25 9.45 -22.57
C GLN A 231 14.36 10.13 -23.95
N GLU A 232 13.70 9.56 -24.96
CA GLU A 232 13.66 10.11 -26.33
C GLU A 232 12.74 11.32 -26.44
N GLY A 233 11.70 11.38 -25.61
CA GLY A 233 10.76 12.49 -25.52
C GLY A 233 11.36 13.75 -24.92
N LYS A 234 10.78 14.91 -25.28
CA LYS A 234 11.15 16.23 -24.72
C LYS A 234 10.00 16.94 -23.99
N ASP A 235 8.81 16.33 -24.00
CA ASP A 235 7.61 16.88 -23.38
C ASP A 235 7.26 16.04 -22.14
N TRP A 236 7.73 16.49 -20.98
CA TRP A 236 7.49 15.83 -19.69
C TRP A 236 6.38 16.52 -18.91
N SER A 237 5.51 15.73 -18.28
CA SER A 237 4.42 16.25 -17.48
C SER A 237 4.92 17.07 -16.28
N ALA A 238 4.10 18.00 -15.81
CA ALA A 238 4.36 18.80 -14.62
C ALA A 238 4.83 17.98 -13.40
N PRO A 239 4.13 16.91 -12.96
CA PRO A 239 4.57 16.15 -11.80
C PRO A 239 5.86 15.35 -12.06
N LEU A 240 6.13 14.90 -13.29
CA LEU A 240 7.39 14.23 -13.63
C LEU A 240 8.58 15.20 -13.56
N ARG A 241 8.42 16.41 -14.12
CA ARG A 241 9.44 17.47 -14.04
C ARG A 241 9.75 17.82 -12.59
N GLN A 242 8.72 17.98 -11.76
CA GLN A 242 8.89 18.29 -10.35
C GLN A 242 9.57 17.16 -9.57
N LEU A 243 9.17 15.91 -9.81
CA LEU A 243 9.79 14.73 -9.19
C LEU A 243 11.29 14.63 -9.48
N LEU A 244 11.71 15.02 -10.69
CA LEU A 244 13.10 15.02 -11.15
C LEU A 244 13.82 16.35 -10.88
N GLY A 245 13.27 17.19 -10.01
CA GLY A 245 13.93 18.38 -9.47
C GLY A 245 13.90 19.63 -10.35
N ALA A 246 13.07 19.65 -11.39
CA ALA A 246 12.81 20.88 -12.15
C ALA A 246 11.67 21.68 -11.48
N PRO A 247 11.80 23.00 -11.34
CA PRO A 247 10.77 23.82 -10.72
C PRO A 247 9.52 23.86 -11.60
N VAL A 248 8.35 23.67 -10.99
CA VAL A 248 7.06 23.77 -11.65
C VAL A 248 6.20 24.77 -10.86
N PRO A 249 5.64 25.80 -11.49
CA PRO A 249 4.75 26.72 -10.79
C PRO A 249 3.53 25.96 -10.28
N SER A 250 3.14 26.23 -9.03
CA SER A 250 1.89 25.71 -8.47
C SER A 250 0.71 26.15 -9.35
N ALA A 251 -0.19 25.22 -9.66
CA ALA A 251 -1.39 25.55 -10.43
C ALA A 251 -2.25 26.59 -9.69
N SER A 252 -3.00 27.38 -10.45
CA SER A 252 -4.06 28.26 -9.92
C SER A 252 -5.06 27.44 -9.08
N GLN A 253 -5.70 28.09 -8.10
CA GLN A 253 -6.65 27.49 -7.14
C GLN A 253 -7.57 26.42 -7.76
N GLY A 254 -7.22 25.15 -7.60
CA GLY A 254 -8.10 24.04 -7.95
C GLY A 254 -9.27 23.97 -6.97
N ALA A 255 -10.50 23.80 -7.48
CA ALA A 255 -11.69 23.67 -6.64
C ALA A 255 -11.78 22.27 -6.03
N SER A 256 -12.18 22.18 -4.76
CA SER A 256 -12.54 20.94 -4.06
C SER A 256 -13.84 21.15 -3.31
N SER A 257 -14.69 20.13 -3.30
CA SER A 257 -16.03 20.19 -2.74
C SER A 257 -16.28 18.98 -1.82
N PRO A 258 -15.54 18.82 -0.70
CA PRO A 258 -15.67 17.66 0.18
C PRO A 258 -17.10 17.49 0.73
N TYR A 259 -17.82 18.59 0.95
CA TYR A 259 -19.23 18.58 1.39
C TYR A 259 -20.22 18.08 0.33
N ALA A 260 -19.82 17.96 -0.94
CA ALA A 260 -20.63 17.38 -1.99
C ALA A 260 -20.50 15.85 -2.06
N LEU A 261 -19.57 15.25 -1.32
CA LEU A 261 -19.31 13.82 -1.33
C LEU A 261 -20.24 13.06 -0.37
N PRO A 262 -20.58 11.80 -0.65
CA PRO A 262 -21.38 10.96 0.24
C PRO A 262 -20.52 10.35 1.35
N ALA A 263 -19.81 11.20 2.07
CA ALA A 263 -18.83 10.84 3.09
C ALA A 263 -18.72 11.90 4.19
N GLN A 264 -18.19 11.47 5.33
CA GLN A 264 -17.74 12.33 6.43
C GLN A 264 -16.23 12.24 6.53
N LEU A 265 -15.56 13.29 6.04
CA LEU A 265 -14.11 13.35 6.03
C LEU A 265 -13.60 14.09 7.27
N SER A 266 -12.44 13.68 7.78
CA SER A 266 -11.69 14.49 8.74
C SER A 266 -11.10 15.74 8.07
N ASN A 267 -10.62 16.69 8.87
CA ASN A 267 -9.92 17.86 8.35
C ASN A 267 -8.67 17.47 7.55
N ALA A 268 -7.90 16.48 8.03
CA ALA A 268 -6.73 15.98 7.31
C ALA A 268 -7.13 15.39 5.95
N GLN A 269 -8.18 14.55 5.91
CA GLN A 269 -8.68 13.99 4.65
C GLN A 269 -9.18 15.08 3.69
N SER A 270 -9.92 16.07 4.19
CA SER A 270 -10.38 17.21 3.39
C SER A 270 -9.21 18.05 2.85
N GLN A 271 -8.14 18.21 3.63
CA GLN A 271 -6.92 18.89 3.18
C GLN A 271 -6.20 18.09 2.08
N ALA A 272 -6.17 16.75 2.17
CA ALA A 272 -5.61 15.91 1.10
C ALA A 272 -6.37 16.12 -0.23
N LEU A 273 -7.71 16.22 -0.18
CA LEU A 273 -8.54 16.54 -1.33
C LEU A 273 -8.22 17.93 -1.91
N ALA A 274 -8.11 18.95 -1.07
CA ALA A 274 -7.73 20.30 -1.51
C ALA A 274 -6.33 20.34 -2.15
N ASN A 275 -5.36 19.65 -1.53
CA ASN A 275 -3.98 19.55 -2.02
C ASN A 275 -3.91 18.88 -3.39
N ALA A 276 -4.69 17.82 -3.59
CA ALA A 276 -4.80 17.13 -4.88
C ALA A 276 -5.37 18.01 -6.00
N ALA A 277 -6.14 19.05 -5.65
CA ALA A 277 -6.68 20.00 -6.63
C ALA A 277 -5.62 21.04 -7.03
N ARG A 278 -4.80 21.46 -6.06
CA ARG A 278 -3.92 22.64 -6.11
C ARG A 278 -2.50 22.34 -6.60
N TYR A 279 -1.89 21.25 -6.13
CA TYR A 279 -0.47 21.01 -6.36
C TYR A 279 -0.23 20.06 -7.53
N PRO A 280 0.77 20.33 -8.40
CA PRO A 280 1.26 19.35 -9.36
C PRO A 280 1.72 18.05 -8.67
N LEU A 281 2.37 18.17 -7.51
CA LEU A 281 2.81 17.05 -6.70
C LEU A 281 2.43 17.27 -5.23
N SER A 282 1.73 16.31 -4.63
CA SER A 282 1.37 16.32 -3.21
C SER A 282 1.54 14.93 -2.58
N GLN A 283 1.63 14.89 -1.26
CA GLN A 283 1.88 13.66 -0.51
C GLN A 283 0.88 13.48 0.63
N VAL A 284 0.42 12.25 0.80
CA VAL A 284 -0.41 11.84 1.95
C VAL A 284 0.36 10.79 2.75
N SER A 285 0.74 11.14 3.97
CA SER A 285 1.28 10.18 4.94
C SER A 285 0.12 9.54 5.67
N GLY A 286 -0.03 8.22 5.47
CA GLY A 286 -1.14 7.46 6.04
C GLY A 286 -0.65 6.24 6.82
N PRO A 287 -0.44 6.42 8.14
CA PRO A 287 -0.14 5.33 9.08
C PRO A 287 -1.17 4.19 9.04
N PRO A 288 -0.87 3.01 9.59
CA PRO A 288 -1.77 1.86 9.49
C PRO A 288 -3.12 2.17 10.14
N GLY A 289 -4.22 1.78 9.49
CA GLY A 289 -5.57 1.97 10.00
C GLY A 289 -6.12 3.40 9.95
N THR A 290 -5.47 4.34 9.25
CA THR A 290 -5.89 5.75 9.20
C THR A 290 -6.91 6.09 8.10
N GLY A 291 -7.43 5.07 7.40
CA GLY A 291 -8.38 5.27 6.32
C GLY A 291 -7.74 5.78 5.02
N LYS A 292 -6.47 5.46 4.73
CA LYS A 292 -5.81 5.76 3.45
C LYS A 292 -6.70 5.46 2.24
N SER A 293 -7.06 4.19 2.03
CA SER A 293 -7.82 3.76 0.85
C SER A 293 -9.20 4.44 0.75
N TYR A 294 -9.82 4.77 1.89
CA TYR A 294 -11.05 5.57 1.94
C TYR A 294 -10.81 7.02 1.49
N THR A 295 -9.70 7.62 1.91
CA THR A 295 -9.28 8.96 1.50
C THR A 295 -8.99 9.01 -0.01
N LEU A 296 -8.33 8.00 -0.57
CA LEU A 296 -8.04 7.93 -2.01
C LEU A 296 -9.33 7.79 -2.84
N ALA A 297 -10.28 6.98 -2.39
CA ALA A 297 -11.59 6.86 -3.03
C ALA A 297 -12.37 8.19 -2.97
N ALA A 298 -12.39 8.86 -1.82
CA ALA A 298 -13.01 10.18 -1.67
C ALA A 298 -12.36 11.24 -2.56
N LEU A 299 -11.03 11.21 -2.70
CA LEU A 299 -10.27 12.10 -3.58
C LEU A 299 -10.62 11.86 -5.04
N ALA A 300 -10.66 10.61 -5.49
CA ALA A 300 -11.08 10.28 -6.85
C ALA A 300 -12.50 10.78 -7.15
N LEU A 301 -13.40 10.68 -6.18
CA LEU A 301 -14.77 11.14 -6.31
C LEU A 301 -14.89 12.67 -6.37
N ASP A 302 -14.11 13.39 -5.55
CA ASP A 302 -14.04 14.86 -5.58
C ASP A 302 -13.55 15.37 -6.94
N ARG A 303 -12.51 14.73 -7.48
CA ARG A 303 -11.94 15.05 -8.79
C ARG A 303 -12.93 14.75 -9.91
N TYR A 304 -13.59 13.60 -9.85
CA TYR A 304 -14.67 13.24 -10.77
C TYR A 304 -15.83 14.26 -10.76
N LEU A 305 -16.25 14.74 -9.58
CA LEU A 305 -17.27 15.79 -9.45
C LEU A 305 -16.86 17.09 -10.12
N HIS A 306 -15.56 17.39 -10.15
CA HIS A 306 -15.01 18.53 -10.87
C HIS A 306 -14.79 18.28 -12.36
N GLY A 307 -15.23 17.11 -12.88
CA GLY A 307 -15.14 16.76 -14.29
C GLY A 307 -13.77 16.25 -14.72
N GLU A 308 -12.92 15.91 -13.74
CA GLU A 308 -11.56 15.46 -13.98
C GLU A 308 -11.47 13.94 -14.08
N THR A 309 -10.43 13.48 -14.78
CA THR A 309 -10.07 12.07 -14.95
C THR A 309 -9.02 11.65 -13.92
N VAL A 310 -9.21 10.49 -13.32
CA VAL A 310 -8.43 10.00 -12.18
C VAL A 310 -7.80 8.65 -12.50
N LEU A 311 -6.49 8.56 -12.28
CA LEU A 311 -5.72 7.32 -12.35
C LEU A 311 -5.27 6.90 -10.94
N LEU A 312 -5.93 5.90 -10.36
CA LEU A 312 -5.51 5.24 -9.13
C LEU A 312 -4.59 4.06 -9.47
N VAL A 313 -3.36 4.11 -8.96
CA VAL A 313 -2.33 3.09 -9.22
C VAL A 313 -1.77 2.53 -7.92
N SER A 314 -1.44 1.24 -7.92
CA SER A 314 -0.69 0.60 -6.84
C SER A 314 0.20 -0.53 -7.38
N ARG A 315 1.17 -0.98 -6.59
CA ARG A 315 1.89 -2.23 -6.86
C ARG A 315 1.09 -3.47 -6.42
N SER A 316 0.13 -3.30 -5.50
CA SER A 316 -0.63 -4.40 -4.91
C SER A 316 -2.01 -4.56 -5.55
N GLU A 317 -2.29 -5.74 -6.10
CA GLU A 317 -3.63 -6.11 -6.58
C GLU A 317 -4.69 -6.01 -5.46
N GLN A 318 -4.31 -6.34 -4.23
CA GLN A 318 -5.18 -6.21 -3.05
C GLN A 318 -5.59 -4.75 -2.84
N ALA A 319 -4.64 -3.81 -2.89
CA ALA A 319 -4.91 -2.39 -2.72
C ALA A 319 -5.86 -1.86 -3.79
N VAL A 320 -5.65 -2.28 -5.05
CA VAL A 320 -6.55 -1.97 -6.17
C VAL A 320 -7.98 -2.46 -5.90
N ARG A 321 -8.13 -3.73 -5.50
CA ARG A 321 -9.44 -4.31 -5.17
C ARG A 321 -10.13 -3.58 -4.02
N VAL A 322 -9.40 -3.25 -2.95
CA VAL A 322 -9.96 -2.53 -1.79
C VAL A 322 -10.44 -1.13 -2.19
N ILE A 323 -9.64 -0.36 -2.92
CA ILE A 323 -10.03 0.98 -3.37
C ILE A 323 -11.25 0.91 -4.30
N GLY A 324 -11.24 -0.03 -5.26
CA GLY A 324 -12.36 -0.28 -6.16
C GLY A 324 -13.66 -0.64 -5.43
N GLN A 325 -13.57 -1.56 -4.46
CA GLN A 325 -14.69 -1.92 -3.59
C GLN A 325 -15.24 -0.71 -2.85
N LYS A 326 -14.39 0.14 -2.26
CA LYS A 326 -14.84 1.37 -1.59
C LYS A 326 -15.62 2.29 -2.52
N LEU A 327 -15.10 2.54 -3.72
CA LEU A 327 -15.79 3.39 -4.70
C LEU A 327 -17.18 2.83 -5.06
N ARG A 328 -17.32 1.51 -5.24
CA ARG A 328 -18.59 0.87 -5.61
C ARG A 328 -19.58 0.71 -4.46
N GLU A 329 -19.10 0.31 -3.29
CA GLU A 329 -19.93 -0.08 -2.14
C GLU A 329 -20.12 1.09 -1.17
N ASP A 330 -19.03 1.67 -0.67
CA ASP A 330 -19.09 2.77 0.33
C ASP A 330 -19.65 4.06 -0.31
N PHE A 331 -19.17 4.39 -1.52
CA PHE A 331 -19.55 5.62 -2.24
C PHE A 331 -20.64 5.40 -3.29
N GLY A 332 -20.97 4.16 -3.65
CA GLY A 332 -22.09 3.82 -4.53
C GLY A 332 -21.84 4.02 -6.03
N LEU A 333 -20.58 4.07 -6.50
CA LEU A 333 -20.20 4.38 -7.88
C LEU A 333 -19.88 3.11 -8.70
N ARG A 334 -20.90 2.38 -9.16
CA ARG A 334 -20.74 0.99 -9.64
C ARG A 334 -20.08 0.83 -11.02
N ASP A 335 -20.32 1.74 -11.98
CA ASP A 335 -19.79 1.58 -13.34
C ASP A 335 -19.04 2.80 -13.94
N ALA A 336 -18.69 3.80 -13.11
CA ALA A 336 -17.74 4.86 -13.51
C ALA A 336 -16.28 4.42 -13.31
N VAL A 337 -16.08 3.39 -12.50
CA VAL A 337 -14.78 2.86 -12.09
C VAL A 337 -14.41 1.69 -12.99
N LEU A 338 -13.27 1.76 -13.66
CA LEU A 338 -12.68 0.63 -14.37
C LEU A 338 -11.59 0.02 -13.50
N GLU A 339 -11.70 -1.28 -13.22
CA GLU A 339 -10.79 -1.98 -12.28
C GLU A 339 -10.04 -3.12 -12.98
N GLY A 340 -8.76 -3.23 -12.65
CA GLY A 340 -7.83 -4.22 -13.20
C GLY A 340 -7.04 -4.92 -12.10
N ASP A 341 -7.13 -6.25 -12.03
CA ASP A 341 -6.37 -7.07 -11.09
C ASP A 341 -5.40 -8.04 -11.78
N GLY A 342 -4.60 -7.54 -12.74
CA GLY A 342 -3.47 -8.26 -13.34
C GLY A 342 -3.80 -9.13 -14.54
N ARG A 343 -5.03 -9.67 -14.62
CA ARG A 343 -5.52 -10.49 -15.76
C ARG A 343 -6.90 -10.09 -16.30
N SER A 344 -7.62 -9.20 -15.60
CA SER A 344 -9.03 -8.89 -15.91
C SER A 344 -9.29 -7.50 -16.47
N LEU A 345 -8.35 -6.54 -16.44
CA LEU A 345 -8.65 -5.15 -16.83
C LEU A 345 -9.15 -5.03 -18.27
N GLN A 346 -8.43 -5.66 -19.21
CA GLN A 346 -8.80 -5.71 -20.62
C GLN A 346 -10.15 -6.43 -20.81
N GLN A 347 -10.41 -7.47 -20.01
CA GLN A 347 -11.65 -8.23 -20.05
C GLN A 347 -12.83 -7.40 -19.52
N ASN A 348 -12.67 -6.72 -18.39
CA ASN A 348 -13.64 -5.84 -17.77
C ASN A 348 -13.97 -4.66 -18.71
N LEU A 349 -12.93 -4.04 -19.30
CA LEU A 349 -13.12 -2.99 -20.30
C LEU A 349 -13.90 -3.52 -21.51
N ARG A 350 -13.57 -4.72 -22.00
CA ARG A 350 -14.28 -5.37 -23.11
C ARG A 350 -15.74 -5.66 -22.78
N GLU A 351 -16.02 -6.17 -21.59
CA GLU A 351 -17.38 -6.46 -21.11
C GLU A 351 -18.19 -5.17 -20.97
N ARG A 352 -17.62 -4.14 -20.35
CA ARG A 352 -18.27 -2.84 -20.21
C ARG A 352 -18.54 -2.18 -21.55
N LEU A 353 -17.57 -2.14 -22.45
CA LEU A 353 -17.78 -1.62 -23.80
C LEU A 353 -18.88 -2.41 -24.53
N SER A 354 -18.92 -3.74 -24.37
CA SER A 354 -19.95 -4.58 -24.98
C SER A 354 -21.35 -4.24 -24.43
N SER A 355 -21.50 -4.16 -23.11
CA SER A 355 -22.75 -3.80 -22.42
C SER A 355 -23.23 -2.40 -22.84
N LEU A 356 -22.33 -1.41 -22.88
CA LEU A 356 -22.64 -0.06 -23.34
C LEU A 356 -23.13 -0.03 -24.79
N LEU A 357 -22.53 -0.83 -25.67
CA LEU A 357 -22.91 -0.90 -27.08
C LEU A 357 -24.23 -1.68 -27.29
N GLN A 358 -24.62 -2.54 -26.36
CA GLN A 358 -25.92 -3.25 -26.37
C GLN A 358 -27.09 -2.39 -25.88
N GLY A 359 -26.82 -1.19 -25.34
CA GLY A 359 -27.86 -0.24 -24.93
C GLY A 359 -28.42 -0.49 -23.53
N GLU A 360 -27.67 -1.15 -22.65
CA GLU A 360 -28.04 -1.42 -21.25
C GLU A 360 -27.94 -0.16 -20.36
N LEU A 361 -28.52 0.96 -20.79
CA LEU A 361 -28.55 2.20 -20.02
C LEU A 361 -29.95 2.55 -19.56
N THR A 362 -30.11 2.81 -18.26
CA THR A 362 -31.36 3.32 -17.71
C THR A 362 -31.62 4.73 -18.26
N PRO A 363 -32.77 4.98 -18.90
CA PRO A 363 -33.14 6.33 -19.32
C PRO A 363 -33.27 7.23 -18.10
N ILE A 364 -32.71 8.44 -18.17
CA ILE A 364 -32.77 9.44 -17.10
C ILE A 364 -33.44 10.69 -17.63
N ASP A 365 -34.31 11.27 -16.80
CA ASP A 365 -34.87 12.59 -17.03
C ASP A 365 -33.76 13.66 -17.01
N GLN A 366 -33.65 14.45 -18.07
CA GLN A 366 -32.63 15.48 -18.22
C GLN A 366 -32.71 16.55 -17.11
N ASP A 367 -33.88 16.73 -16.50
CA ASP A 367 -34.07 17.66 -15.39
C ASP A 367 -33.70 17.08 -14.02
N ALA A 368 -33.64 15.74 -13.88
CA ALA A 368 -33.32 15.08 -12.61
C ALA A 368 -31.93 15.47 -12.08
N GLU A 369 -30.91 15.53 -12.96
CA GLU A 369 -29.55 15.95 -12.59
C GLU A 369 -29.54 17.35 -11.98
N ARG A 370 -30.23 18.31 -12.62
CA ARG A 370 -30.32 19.71 -12.17
C ARG A 370 -31.10 19.84 -10.87
N GLN A 371 -32.22 19.12 -10.74
CA GLN A 371 -33.04 19.13 -9.52
C GLN A 371 -32.26 18.57 -8.32
N GLN A 372 -31.58 17.45 -8.50
CA GLN A 372 -30.74 16.84 -7.46
C GLN A 372 -29.57 17.75 -7.08
N GLU A 373 -28.92 18.40 -8.04
CA GLU A 373 -27.84 19.36 -7.77
C GLU A 373 -28.34 20.53 -6.90
N GLN A 374 -29.48 21.12 -7.26
CA GLN A 374 -30.08 22.21 -6.47
C GLN A 374 -30.50 21.76 -5.07
N ALA A 375 -31.09 20.58 -4.95
CA ALA A 375 -31.47 20.00 -3.66
C ALA A 375 -30.23 19.73 -2.79
N LEU A 376 -29.14 19.24 -3.38
CA LEU A 376 -27.88 19.01 -2.68
C LEU A 376 -27.27 20.31 -2.17
N ARG A 377 -27.27 21.37 -2.99
CA ARG A 377 -26.82 22.71 -2.56
C ARG A 377 -27.64 23.24 -1.38
N ARG A 378 -28.97 23.06 -1.41
CA ARG A 378 -29.86 23.45 -0.29
C ARG A 378 -29.53 22.69 0.99
N LEU A 379 -29.28 21.38 0.92
CA LEU A 379 -28.89 20.59 2.09
C LEU A 379 -27.51 21.00 2.63
N ILE A 380 -26.55 21.35 1.77
CA ILE A 380 -25.24 21.87 2.21
C ILE A 380 -25.40 23.20 2.95
N ASP A 381 -26.25 24.09 2.45
CA ASP A 381 -26.54 25.37 3.11
C ASP A 381 -27.32 25.18 4.42
N GLU A 382 -28.24 24.22 4.48
CA GLU A 382 -28.95 23.81 5.70
C GLU A 382 -27.97 23.28 6.75
N GLU A 383 -27.06 22.38 6.36
CA GLU A 383 -26.01 21.84 7.25
C GLU A 383 -25.15 22.97 7.83
N ARG A 384 -24.72 23.93 7.00
CA ARG A 384 -23.94 25.10 7.45
C ARG A 384 -24.72 25.98 8.43
N ARG A 385 -26.02 26.19 8.19
CA ARG A 385 -26.89 26.97 9.08
C ARG A 385 -27.10 26.27 10.43
N LEU A 386 -27.36 24.95 10.41
CA LEU A 386 -27.51 24.13 11.61
C LEU A 386 -26.22 24.11 12.44
N ALA A 387 -25.07 23.92 11.78
CA ALA A 387 -23.76 24.01 12.41
C ALA A 387 -23.51 25.37 13.09
N ALA A 388 -23.80 26.48 12.40
CA ALA A 388 -23.67 27.82 12.97
C ALA A 388 -24.67 28.08 14.11
N ALA A 389 -25.89 27.54 14.02
CA ALA A 389 -26.89 27.64 15.06
C ALA A 389 -26.46 26.88 16.32
N LEU A 390 -25.92 25.66 16.17
CA LEU A 390 -25.40 24.86 17.27
C LEU A 390 -24.30 25.63 18.04
N GLY A 391 -23.33 26.22 17.32
CA GLY A 391 -22.27 27.02 17.95
C GLY A 391 -22.80 28.24 18.72
N LYS A 392 -23.70 29.02 18.11
CA LYS A 392 -24.35 30.16 18.77
C LYS A 392 -25.13 29.75 20.03
N ARG A 393 -25.77 28.58 20.00
CA ARG A 393 -26.51 28.04 21.16
C ARG A 393 -25.58 27.53 22.25
N GLY A 394 -24.46 26.91 21.90
CA GLY A 394 -23.40 26.55 22.86
C GLY A 394 -22.90 27.77 23.63
N ASP A 395 -22.55 28.85 22.92
CA ASP A 395 -22.13 30.11 23.54
C ASP A 395 -23.19 30.72 24.46
N GLN A 396 -24.45 30.68 24.04
CA GLN A 396 -25.57 31.18 24.84
C GLN A 396 -25.78 30.34 26.11
N ALA A 397 -25.75 29.02 25.99
CA ALA A 397 -25.88 28.09 27.11
C ALA A 397 -24.74 28.31 28.12
N LEU A 398 -23.51 28.47 27.65
CA LEU A 398 -22.35 28.77 28.49
C LEU A 398 -22.53 30.07 29.29
N ARG A 399 -22.96 31.15 28.63
CA ARG A 399 -23.20 32.45 29.30
C ARG A 399 -24.25 32.34 30.39
N TRP A 400 -25.35 31.63 30.13
CA TRP A 400 -26.41 31.43 31.11
C TRP A 400 -25.98 30.52 32.26
N SER A 401 -25.30 29.43 31.97
CA SER A 401 -24.73 28.52 32.96
C SER A 401 -23.81 29.26 33.95
N ARG A 402 -22.91 30.12 33.46
CA ARG A 402 -22.02 30.95 34.32
C ARG A 402 -22.79 31.89 35.24
N LEU A 403 -23.89 32.49 34.76
CA LEU A 403 -24.74 33.35 35.60
C LEU A 403 -25.45 32.57 36.70
N ILE A 404 -25.98 31.38 36.38
CA ILE A 404 -26.65 30.51 37.35
C ILE A 404 -25.64 30.01 38.39
N LEU A 405 -24.46 29.57 37.95
CA LEU A 405 -23.40 29.10 38.84
C LEU A 405 -22.93 30.19 39.82
N ARG A 406 -22.74 31.43 39.34
CA ARG A 406 -22.42 32.58 40.20
C ARG A 406 -23.52 32.86 41.23
N ALA A 407 -24.78 32.59 40.89
CA ALA A 407 -25.91 32.79 41.80
C ALA A 407 -25.90 31.74 42.91
N ASP A 408 -25.66 30.48 42.53
CA ASP A 408 -25.59 29.34 43.45
C ASP A 408 -24.41 29.47 44.43
N ARG A 409 -23.30 30.07 43.99
CA ARG A 409 -22.14 30.41 44.86
C ARG A 409 -22.33 31.70 45.67
N GLY A 410 -23.48 32.35 45.61
CA GLY A 410 -23.75 33.59 46.35
C GLY A 410 -23.00 34.84 45.84
N ALA A 411 -22.35 34.77 44.68
CA ALA A 411 -21.47 35.80 44.15
C ALA A 411 -22.18 36.85 43.27
N LEU A 412 -23.52 36.89 43.28
CA LEU A 412 -24.34 37.81 42.48
C LEU A 412 -25.02 38.86 43.37
N GLY A 413 -24.88 40.14 43.02
CA GLY A 413 -25.53 41.25 43.71
C GLY A 413 -27.06 41.20 43.66
N PHE A 414 -27.71 41.82 44.66
CA PHE A 414 -29.15 41.76 44.92
C PHE A 414 -30.03 41.92 43.67
N TRP A 415 -29.86 43.01 42.91
CA TRP A 415 -30.68 43.29 41.73
C TRP A 415 -30.54 42.24 40.62
N ARG A 416 -29.32 41.74 40.38
CA ARG A 416 -29.09 40.69 39.38
C ARG A 416 -29.69 39.36 39.85
N ARG A 417 -29.66 39.07 41.14
CA ARG A 417 -30.26 37.86 41.72
C ARG A 417 -31.80 37.87 41.61
N HIS A 418 -32.44 39.01 41.86
CA HIS A 418 -33.91 39.08 41.93
C HIS A 418 -34.60 39.40 40.59
N LEU A 419 -33.96 40.13 39.66
CA LEU A 419 -34.56 40.48 38.38
C LEU A 419 -34.01 39.66 37.20
N LEU A 420 -32.69 39.52 37.10
CA LEU A 420 -32.05 38.85 35.95
C LEU A 420 -32.19 37.32 36.04
N LEU A 421 -32.05 36.73 37.22
CA LEU A 421 -32.01 35.27 37.37
C LEU A 421 -33.35 34.58 37.03
N PRO A 422 -34.54 35.06 37.46
CA PRO A 422 -35.81 34.46 37.04
C PRO A 422 -36.01 34.52 35.52
N TRP A 423 -35.57 35.62 34.90
CA TRP A 423 -35.60 35.77 33.44
C TRP A 423 -34.66 34.79 32.73
N VAL A 424 -33.41 34.63 33.22
CA VAL A 424 -32.45 33.66 32.68
C VAL A 424 -32.98 32.23 32.83
N ARG A 425 -33.51 31.86 34.00
CA ARG A 425 -34.09 30.53 34.24
C ARG A 425 -35.26 30.21 33.32
N ARG A 426 -36.15 31.19 33.08
CA ARG A 426 -37.23 31.06 32.09
C ARG A 426 -36.68 30.89 30.68
N ARG A 427 -35.70 31.71 30.28
CA ARG A 427 -35.06 31.62 28.96
C ARG A 427 -34.35 30.29 28.72
N VAL A 428 -33.72 29.70 29.74
CA VAL A 428 -33.11 28.37 29.64
C VAL A 428 -34.17 27.31 29.36
N ARG A 429 -35.30 27.31 30.08
CA ARG A 429 -36.41 26.36 29.84
C ARG A 429 -37.04 26.52 28.45
N ASP A 430 -37.21 27.76 28.00
CA ASP A 430 -37.82 28.06 26.70
C ASP A 430 -36.83 27.92 25.52
N SER A 431 -35.56 27.60 25.78
CA SER A 431 -34.54 27.51 24.73
C SER A 431 -34.54 26.17 24.01
N VAL A 432 -34.19 26.20 22.71
CA VAL A 432 -33.98 24.98 21.93
C VAL A 432 -32.84 24.20 22.55
N ARG A 433 -33.09 22.92 22.81
CA ARG A 433 -32.15 22.02 23.48
C ARG A 433 -30.98 21.73 22.53
N PRO A 434 -29.72 21.88 22.97
CA PRO A 434 -28.56 21.67 22.11
C PRO A 434 -28.50 20.30 21.42
N TRP A 435 -28.94 19.23 22.08
CA TRP A 435 -28.96 17.89 21.48
C TRP A 435 -29.95 17.74 20.33
N LEU A 436 -31.09 18.45 20.34
CA LEU A 436 -32.04 18.40 19.22
C LEU A 436 -31.44 19.01 17.94
N LEU A 437 -30.70 20.11 18.07
CA LEU A 437 -29.98 20.70 16.93
C LEU A 437 -28.89 19.78 16.40
N LEU A 438 -28.24 19.02 17.28
CA LEU A 438 -27.25 18.03 16.88
C LEU A 438 -27.90 16.85 16.15
N ASP A 439 -29.08 16.41 16.59
CA ASP A 439 -29.87 15.37 15.92
C ASP A 439 -30.35 15.84 14.54
N GLU A 440 -30.90 17.06 14.42
CA GLU A 440 -31.26 17.68 13.13
C GLU A 440 -30.07 17.78 12.18
N LEU A 441 -28.89 18.14 12.70
CA LEU A 441 -27.66 18.19 11.92
C LEU A 441 -27.26 16.80 11.39
N ARG A 442 -27.32 15.76 12.22
CA ARG A 442 -27.05 14.37 11.81
C ARG A 442 -28.03 13.90 10.75
N GLU A 443 -29.32 14.18 10.91
CA GLU A 443 -30.34 13.84 9.92
C GLU A 443 -30.12 14.58 8.59
N CYS A 444 -29.76 15.87 8.64
CA CYS A 444 -29.38 16.64 7.46
C CYS A 444 -28.17 16.02 6.73
N GLN A 445 -27.15 15.60 7.48
CA GLN A 445 -25.96 14.92 6.93
C GLN A 445 -26.30 13.59 6.26
N GLN A 446 -27.12 12.76 6.89
CA GLN A 446 -27.56 11.49 6.29
C GLN A 446 -28.37 11.71 5.01
N ARG A 447 -29.27 12.71 5.00
CA ARG A 447 -30.02 13.10 3.79
C ARG A 447 -29.09 13.58 2.69
N ARG A 448 -28.09 14.41 3.03
CA ARG A 448 -27.07 14.90 2.11
C ARG A 448 -26.25 13.77 1.49
N GLU A 449 -25.80 12.80 2.31
CA GLU A 449 -25.03 11.66 1.83
C GLU A 449 -25.81 10.79 0.85
N ARG A 450 -27.08 10.48 1.14
CA ARG A 450 -27.95 9.72 0.22
C ARG A 450 -28.14 10.46 -1.10
N LEU A 451 -28.54 11.74 -1.04
CA LEU A 451 -28.77 12.55 -2.24
C LEU A 451 -27.49 12.74 -3.07
N SER A 452 -26.33 12.86 -2.42
CA SER A 452 -25.04 12.94 -3.09
C SER A 452 -24.74 11.68 -3.92
N ARG A 453 -25.00 10.49 -3.38
CA ARG A 453 -24.85 9.22 -4.14
C ARG A 453 -25.78 9.19 -5.37
N ASP A 454 -27.02 9.60 -5.20
CA ASP A 454 -28.01 9.62 -6.28
C ASP A 454 -27.62 10.62 -7.38
N TYR A 455 -27.19 11.82 -6.98
CA TYR A 455 -26.69 12.85 -7.87
C TYR A 455 -25.49 12.38 -8.70
N LEU A 456 -24.52 11.74 -8.05
CA LEU A 456 -23.32 11.20 -8.71
C LEU A 456 -23.66 10.20 -9.82
N ASN A 457 -24.53 9.24 -9.51
CA ASN A 457 -24.94 8.22 -10.48
C ASN A 457 -25.80 8.82 -11.61
N THR A 458 -26.69 9.76 -11.29
CA THR A 458 -27.52 10.45 -12.28
C THR A 458 -26.67 11.27 -13.26
N ARG A 459 -25.74 12.07 -12.73
CA ARG A 459 -24.80 12.87 -13.53
C ARG A 459 -23.95 12.02 -14.46
N ARG A 460 -23.48 10.87 -13.96
CA ARG A 460 -22.71 9.91 -14.76
C ARG A 460 -23.52 9.39 -15.94
N THR A 461 -24.70 8.84 -15.69
CA THR A 461 -25.54 8.24 -16.73
C THR A 461 -25.96 9.29 -17.77
N SER A 462 -26.30 10.50 -17.34
CA SER A 462 -26.58 11.66 -18.22
C SER A 462 -25.38 12.00 -19.13
N ARG A 463 -24.15 12.02 -18.59
CA ARG A 463 -22.93 12.25 -19.39
C ARG A 463 -22.68 11.12 -20.38
N LEU A 464 -22.84 9.88 -19.95
CA LEU A 464 -22.58 8.70 -20.77
C LEU A 464 -23.57 8.57 -21.92
N GLN A 465 -24.85 8.87 -21.70
CA GLN A 465 -25.87 8.91 -22.76
C GLN A 465 -25.53 9.96 -23.83
N ARG A 466 -25.14 11.18 -23.43
CA ARG A 466 -24.71 12.23 -24.37
C ARG A 466 -23.47 11.83 -25.17
N LEU A 467 -22.51 11.18 -24.50
CA LEU A 467 -21.28 10.70 -25.12
C LEU A 467 -21.58 9.59 -26.14
N LEU A 468 -22.39 8.60 -25.80
CA LEU A 468 -22.77 7.53 -26.73
C LEU A 468 -23.63 8.03 -27.89
N ALA A 469 -24.49 9.03 -27.67
CA ALA A 469 -25.25 9.64 -28.77
C ALA A 469 -24.34 10.29 -29.83
N THR A 470 -23.19 10.82 -29.41
CA THR A 470 -22.26 11.55 -30.29
C THR A 470 -21.16 10.64 -30.86
N ASP A 471 -20.59 9.77 -30.02
CA ASP A 471 -19.30 9.11 -30.24
C ASP A 471 -19.39 7.59 -30.33
N ARG A 472 -20.58 7.01 -30.56
CA ARG A 472 -20.80 5.54 -30.56
C ARG A 472 -19.78 4.78 -31.41
N GLN A 473 -19.44 5.29 -32.59
CA GLN A 473 -18.51 4.61 -33.52
C GLN A 473 -17.10 4.46 -32.93
N LEU A 474 -16.64 5.44 -32.15
CA LEU A 474 -15.34 5.36 -31.46
C LEU A 474 -15.31 4.20 -30.45
N PHE A 475 -16.39 3.99 -29.70
CA PHE A 475 -16.50 2.86 -28.77
C PHE A 475 -16.53 1.50 -29.47
N VAL A 476 -17.10 1.42 -30.68
CA VAL A 476 -17.02 0.21 -31.53
C VAL A 476 -15.58 -0.06 -31.93
N GLN A 477 -14.86 0.97 -32.39
CA GLN A 477 -13.44 0.86 -32.76
C GLN A 477 -12.59 0.45 -31.56
N TYR A 478 -12.81 1.02 -30.38
CA TYR A 478 -12.15 0.59 -29.15
C TYR A 478 -12.38 -0.89 -28.82
N ASN A 479 -13.64 -1.35 -28.90
CA ASN A 479 -13.96 -2.76 -28.64
C ASN A 479 -13.30 -3.69 -29.68
N GLN A 480 -13.19 -3.26 -30.95
CA GLN A 480 -12.47 -4.01 -31.98
C GLN A 480 -10.95 -4.05 -31.72
N ALA A 481 -10.35 -2.91 -31.35
CA ALA A 481 -8.92 -2.81 -31.03
C ALA A 481 -8.55 -3.72 -29.85
N ILE A 482 -9.35 -3.70 -28.78
CA ILE A 482 -9.15 -4.55 -27.59
C ILE A 482 -9.27 -6.04 -27.90
N ARG A 483 -10.05 -6.42 -28.92
CA ARG A 483 -10.24 -7.82 -29.35
C ARG A 483 -9.16 -8.30 -30.33
N ALA A 484 -8.29 -7.42 -30.82
CA ALA A 484 -7.24 -7.80 -31.76
C ALA A 484 -6.24 -8.76 -31.09
N ARG A 485 -5.94 -9.90 -31.75
CA ARG A 485 -5.04 -10.93 -31.22
C ARG A 485 -3.54 -10.61 -31.41
N GLN A 486 -3.21 -9.67 -32.29
CA GLN A 486 -1.83 -9.29 -32.61
C GLN A 486 -1.49 -7.94 -31.97
N SER A 487 -0.41 -7.90 -31.19
CA SER A 487 0.02 -6.72 -30.43
C SER A 487 0.39 -5.51 -31.32
N GLN A 488 0.97 -5.75 -32.50
CA GLN A 488 1.26 -4.67 -33.47
C GLN A 488 -0.03 -4.05 -34.03
N ARG A 489 -1.00 -4.89 -34.41
CA ARG A 489 -2.30 -4.44 -34.93
C ARG A 489 -3.12 -3.72 -33.85
N GLN A 490 -3.04 -4.20 -32.61
CA GLN A 490 -3.68 -3.57 -31.46
C GLN A 490 -3.13 -2.15 -31.23
N LEU A 491 -1.80 -1.97 -31.24
CA LEU A 491 -1.18 -0.65 -31.06
C LEU A 491 -1.51 0.32 -32.19
N ALA A 492 -1.42 -0.12 -33.46
CA ALA A 492 -1.78 0.72 -34.59
C ALA A 492 -3.23 1.23 -34.48
N LEU A 493 -4.15 0.36 -34.05
CA LEU A 493 -5.54 0.75 -33.81
C LEU A 493 -5.69 1.69 -32.61
N PHE A 494 -4.84 1.63 -31.59
CA PHE A 494 -4.91 2.54 -30.43
C PHE A 494 -4.28 3.91 -30.69
N GLU A 495 -3.31 4.01 -31.60
CA GLU A 495 -2.68 5.29 -31.96
C GLU A 495 -3.66 6.26 -32.61
N ASP A 496 -4.58 5.73 -33.43
CA ASP A 496 -5.57 6.51 -34.19
C ASP A 496 -6.81 6.92 -33.38
N ILE A 497 -7.04 6.34 -32.19
CA ILE A 497 -8.24 6.61 -31.40
C ILE A 497 -7.96 7.61 -30.27
N ASP A 498 -8.78 8.66 -30.17
CA ASP A 498 -8.69 9.66 -29.11
C ASP A 498 -9.02 9.09 -27.72
N PRO A 499 -8.02 8.90 -26.83
CA PRO A 499 -8.23 8.31 -25.51
C PRO A 499 -9.09 9.19 -24.59
N GLN A 500 -9.24 10.48 -24.87
CA GLN A 500 -10.04 11.37 -24.03
C GLN A 500 -11.52 10.97 -24.01
N ARG A 501 -12.06 10.44 -25.11
CA ARG A 501 -13.45 9.95 -25.17
C ARG A 501 -13.66 8.71 -24.33
N LEU A 502 -12.67 7.80 -24.31
CA LEU A 502 -12.70 6.62 -23.45
C LEU A 502 -12.65 7.03 -21.97
N LEU A 503 -11.79 7.98 -21.62
CA LEU A 503 -11.68 8.50 -20.26
C LEU A 503 -12.93 9.29 -19.83
N ALA A 504 -13.63 9.94 -20.77
CA ALA A 504 -14.91 10.58 -20.47
C ALA A 504 -16.01 9.54 -20.11
N ALA A 505 -15.97 8.35 -20.72
CA ALA A 505 -16.88 7.25 -20.39
C ALA A 505 -16.49 6.56 -19.07
N PHE A 506 -15.18 6.35 -18.86
CA PHE A 506 -14.60 5.70 -17.69
C PHE A 506 -13.59 6.66 -17.04
N PRO A 507 -14.06 7.61 -16.21
CA PRO A 507 -13.21 8.68 -15.68
C PRO A 507 -12.32 8.26 -14.52
N ILE A 508 -12.58 7.12 -13.87
CA ILE A 508 -11.78 6.62 -12.76
C ILE A 508 -11.23 5.25 -13.12
N TRP A 509 -9.91 5.13 -13.15
CA TRP A 509 -9.19 3.89 -13.42
C TRP A 509 -8.48 3.45 -12.15
N VAL A 510 -8.66 2.20 -11.73
CA VAL A 510 -7.97 1.60 -10.57
C VAL A 510 -7.22 0.37 -11.06
N VAL A 511 -5.90 0.48 -11.16
CA VAL A 511 -5.07 -0.49 -11.90
C VAL A 511 -3.73 -0.70 -11.19
N THR A 512 -3.03 -1.78 -11.53
CA THR A 512 -1.64 -1.92 -11.07
C THR A 512 -0.68 -1.17 -11.99
N LEU A 513 0.49 -0.77 -11.49
CA LEU A 513 1.50 -0.05 -12.29
C LEU A 513 1.92 -0.84 -13.54
N ASP A 514 2.06 -2.16 -13.41
CA ASP A 514 2.49 -3.05 -14.50
C ASP A 514 1.46 -3.17 -15.63
N GLU A 515 0.19 -2.80 -15.41
CA GLU A 515 -0.87 -2.87 -16.42
C GLU A 515 -0.94 -1.64 -17.33
N LEU A 516 -0.40 -0.50 -16.89
CA LEU A 516 -0.57 0.80 -17.57
C LEU A 516 -0.12 0.75 -19.04
N HIS A 517 1.05 0.16 -19.29
CA HIS A 517 1.65 0.10 -20.61
C HIS A 517 0.87 -0.76 -21.62
N ARG A 518 -0.06 -1.61 -21.14
CA ARG A 518 -0.81 -2.52 -22.00
C ARG A 518 -2.02 -1.87 -22.64
N LEU A 519 -2.61 -0.88 -21.97
CA LEU A 519 -3.91 -0.31 -22.35
C LEU A 519 -3.88 1.19 -22.61
N LEU A 520 -2.90 1.90 -22.05
CA LEU A 520 -2.86 3.35 -22.09
C LEU A 520 -1.60 3.81 -22.83
N PRO A 521 -1.70 4.71 -23.82
CA PRO A 521 -0.52 5.26 -24.47
C PRO A 521 0.27 6.14 -23.48
N LEU A 522 1.58 6.26 -23.70
CA LEU A 522 2.44 7.16 -22.95
C LEU A 522 2.31 8.60 -23.49
N LYS A 523 1.19 9.27 -23.16
CA LYS A 523 0.93 10.67 -23.53
C LYS A 523 0.97 11.57 -22.30
N ALA A 524 1.64 12.72 -22.41
CA ALA A 524 1.73 13.69 -21.33
C ALA A 524 0.34 14.17 -20.89
N GLY A 525 0.03 14.09 -19.59
CA GLY A 525 -1.21 14.65 -19.04
C GLY A 525 -2.51 14.03 -19.60
N LEU A 526 -2.46 12.74 -19.94
CA LEU A 526 -3.60 11.92 -20.34
C LEU A 526 -4.72 11.91 -19.27
N PHE A 527 -4.35 11.83 -18.00
CA PHE A 527 -5.21 11.98 -16.84
C PHE A 527 -4.98 13.32 -16.15
N ASP A 528 -6.01 13.86 -15.51
CA ASP A 528 -5.91 15.11 -14.76
C ASP A 528 -5.21 14.92 -13.42
N VAL A 529 -5.33 13.75 -12.81
CA VAL A 529 -4.71 13.42 -11.51
C VAL A 529 -4.38 11.93 -11.39
N MET A 530 -3.16 11.64 -10.95
CA MET A 530 -2.75 10.33 -10.45
C MET A 530 -2.89 10.27 -8.94
N VAL A 531 -3.28 9.12 -8.41
CA VAL A 531 -3.18 8.78 -7.00
C VAL A 531 -2.44 7.45 -6.89
N MET A 532 -1.28 7.45 -6.23
CA MET A 532 -0.45 6.25 -6.07
C MET A 532 -0.51 5.73 -4.64
N ASP A 533 -1.07 4.54 -4.44
CA ASP A 533 -1.10 3.87 -3.13
C ASP A 533 0.11 2.99 -2.89
N GLU A 534 0.54 2.93 -1.63
CA GLU A 534 1.68 2.15 -1.16
C GLU A 534 2.98 2.50 -1.90
N ALA A 535 3.22 3.79 -2.12
CA ALA A 535 4.37 4.31 -2.87
C ALA A 535 5.73 3.97 -2.24
N THR A 536 5.78 3.59 -0.96
CA THR A 536 7.01 3.09 -0.32
C THR A 536 7.48 1.76 -0.92
N GLN A 537 6.56 0.97 -1.47
CA GLN A 537 6.82 -0.34 -2.08
C GLN A 537 7.05 -0.26 -3.60
N CYS A 538 6.80 0.90 -4.21
CA CYS A 538 6.98 1.11 -5.64
C CYS A 538 8.45 1.48 -5.91
N ASP A 539 9.09 0.80 -6.85
CA ASP A 539 10.37 1.25 -7.37
C ASP A 539 10.17 2.50 -8.24
N ILE A 540 11.17 3.38 -8.23
CA ILE A 540 11.06 4.69 -8.86
C ILE A 540 10.84 4.56 -10.37
N ALA A 541 11.59 3.68 -11.02
CA ALA A 541 11.58 3.54 -12.47
C ALA A 541 10.21 3.09 -13.01
N SER A 542 9.57 2.09 -12.38
CA SER A 542 8.23 1.64 -12.77
C SER A 542 7.14 2.71 -12.60
N ALA A 543 7.36 3.69 -11.71
CA ALA A 543 6.42 4.77 -11.47
C ALA A 543 6.54 5.94 -12.47
N LEU A 544 7.73 6.18 -13.06
CA LEU A 544 7.97 7.34 -13.95
C LEU A 544 6.96 7.45 -15.11
N PRO A 545 6.60 6.35 -15.82
CA PRO A 545 5.61 6.43 -16.89
C PRO A 545 4.19 6.77 -16.41
N ALA A 546 3.87 6.49 -15.15
CA ALA A 546 2.59 6.87 -14.56
C ALA A 546 2.54 8.38 -14.28
N PHE A 547 3.63 8.96 -13.77
CA PHE A 547 3.76 10.42 -13.61
C PHE A 547 3.62 11.15 -14.95
N GLN A 548 4.21 10.62 -16.03
CA GLN A 548 4.09 11.22 -17.36
C GLN A 548 2.64 11.33 -17.81
N ARG A 549 1.82 10.32 -17.54
CA ARG A 549 0.41 10.28 -17.96
C ARG A 549 -0.48 11.29 -17.25
N CYS A 550 0.01 12.03 -16.26
CA CYS A 550 -0.87 12.79 -15.37
C CYS A 550 -0.45 14.26 -15.24
N ARG A 551 -1.45 15.15 -15.10
CA ARG A 551 -1.22 16.59 -14.91
C ARG A 551 -0.89 16.95 -13.45
N ARG A 552 -1.40 16.16 -12.51
CA ARG A 552 -1.11 16.23 -11.06
C ARG A 552 -0.90 14.83 -10.51
N ALA A 553 -0.19 14.70 -9.40
CA ALA A 553 0.07 13.44 -8.73
C ALA A 553 -0.05 13.58 -7.20
N VAL A 554 -0.75 12.63 -6.59
CA VAL A 554 -0.91 12.47 -5.15
C VAL A 554 -0.28 11.14 -4.75
N ILE A 555 0.75 11.20 -3.93
CA ILE A 555 1.54 10.03 -3.56
C ILE A 555 1.24 9.69 -2.11
N THR A 556 0.75 8.48 -1.86
CA THR A 556 0.41 8.04 -0.50
C THR A 556 1.23 6.83 -0.08
N GLY A 557 1.52 6.77 1.21
CA GLY A 557 2.30 5.70 1.81
C GLY A 557 2.64 6.00 3.26
N ASP A 558 3.51 5.16 3.82
CA ASP A 558 3.98 5.30 5.19
C ASP A 558 5.47 4.99 5.27
N ALA A 559 6.28 6.02 5.48
CA ALA A 559 7.74 5.90 5.57
C ALA A 559 8.23 5.05 6.76
N ARG A 560 7.34 4.73 7.72
CA ARG A 560 7.61 3.83 8.86
C ARG A 560 7.23 2.38 8.59
N GLN A 561 6.72 2.05 7.39
CA GLN A 561 6.42 0.68 6.96
C GLN A 561 7.42 0.20 5.90
N LEU A 562 7.24 -1.05 5.45
CA LEU A 562 8.14 -1.71 4.51
C LEU A 562 8.33 -0.92 3.21
N ARG A 563 9.58 -0.94 2.75
CA ARG A 563 10.05 -0.30 1.52
C ARG A 563 10.19 -1.31 0.39
N HIS A 564 10.28 -0.79 -0.82
CA HIS A 564 10.72 -1.53 -2.00
C HIS A 564 12.09 -2.18 -1.72
N LEU A 565 12.25 -3.43 -2.16
CA LEU A 565 13.51 -4.16 -2.04
C LEU A 565 14.23 -4.10 -3.38
N SER A 566 15.32 -3.33 -3.43
CA SER A 566 16.27 -3.38 -4.55
C SER A 566 17.41 -4.34 -4.28
N PHE A 567 17.86 -4.99 -5.35
CA PHE A 567 18.97 -5.91 -5.37
C PHE A 567 20.19 -5.35 -6.10
N LEU A 568 20.09 -4.14 -6.63
CA LEU A 568 21.20 -3.41 -7.22
C LEU A 568 22.27 -3.12 -6.16
N SER A 569 23.52 -3.55 -6.38
CA SER A 569 24.61 -3.28 -5.45
C SER A 569 24.92 -1.79 -5.36
N ARG A 570 25.39 -1.34 -4.20
CA ARG A 570 25.75 0.07 -3.96
C ARG A 570 26.85 0.57 -4.91
N ASN A 571 27.82 -0.31 -5.19
CA ASN A 571 28.91 -0.01 -6.12
C ASN A 571 28.39 0.13 -7.55
N ARG A 572 27.52 -0.79 -7.99
CA ARG A 572 26.96 -0.73 -9.35
C ARG A 572 26.07 0.50 -9.55
N GLU A 573 25.25 0.85 -8.56
CA GLU A 573 24.46 2.08 -8.58
C GLU A 573 25.35 3.33 -8.75
N THR A 574 26.46 3.39 -8.02
CA THR A 574 27.43 4.51 -8.10
C THR A 574 28.07 4.60 -9.49
N GLN A 575 28.46 3.48 -10.07
CA GLN A 575 28.98 3.42 -11.44
C GLN A 575 27.95 3.90 -12.47
N LEU A 576 26.68 3.49 -12.33
CA LEU A 576 25.61 3.91 -13.24
C LEU A 576 25.36 5.42 -13.17
N LEU A 577 25.39 6.02 -11.97
CA LEU A 577 25.30 7.48 -11.80
C LEU A 577 26.41 8.21 -12.57
N GLN A 578 27.67 7.77 -12.38
CA GLN A 578 28.83 8.36 -13.07
C GLN A 578 28.72 8.24 -14.60
N ARG A 579 28.34 7.06 -15.10
CA ARG A 579 28.14 6.82 -16.55
C ARG A 579 27.07 7.73 -17.16
N CYS A 580 26.06 8.11 -16.39
CA CYS A 580 25.00 9.02 -16.83
C CYS A 580 25.36 10.51 -16.69
N GLY A 581 26.58 10.83 -16.23
CA GLY A 581 27.02 12.21 -16.01
C GLY A 581 26.39 12.86 -14.77
N LEU A 582 25.91 12.06 -13.80
CA LEU A 582 25.37 12.55 -12.54
C LEU A 582 26.46 12.58 -11.45
N PRO A 583 26.54 13.65 -10.63
CA PRO A 583 27.54 13.74 -9.56
C PRO A 583 27.32 12.69 -8.46
N VAL A 584 28.42 12.06 -8.00
CA VAL A 584 28.38 10.97 -7.00
C VAL A 584 27.89 11.45 -5.63
N ASP A 585 28.17 12.70 -5.27
CA ASP A 585 27.69 13.36 -4.05
C ASP A 585 26.16 13.46 -4.00
N GLN A 586 25.47 13.37 -5.14
CA GLN A 586 24.00 13.35 -5.21
C GLN A 586 23.40 11.95 -5.13
N ARG A 587 24.22 10.91 -4.90
CA ARG A 587 23.74 9.51 -4.83
C ARG A 587 22.62 9.35 -3.82
N GLU A 588 22.75 9.89 -2.62
CA GLU A 588 21.72 9.75 -1.58
C GLU A 588 20.37 10.32 -2.02
N ARG A 589 20.39 11.44 -2.76
CA ARG A 589 19.19 12.11 -3.25
C ARG A 589 18.49 11.31 -4.36
N TRP A 590 19.25 10.69 -5.26
CA TRP A 590 18.70 10.03 -6.45
C TRP A 590 18.75 8.51 -6.40
N SER A 591 19.20 7.92 -5.29
CA SER A 591 19.39 6.47 -5.15
C SER A 591 18.14 5.71 -5.59
N TYR A 592 18.34 4.76 -6.49
CA TYR A 592 17.32 3.82 -6.92
C TYR A 592 17.15 2.68 -5.89
N ARG A 593 18.25 2.32 -5.20
CA ARG A 593 18.27 1.26 -4.19
C ARG A 593 17.61 1.68 -2.88
N ASP A 594 18.00 2.85 -2.36
CA ASP A 594 17.71 3.24 -0.97
C ASP A 594 16.45 4.13 -0.85
N ASN A 595 16.01 4.78 -1.95
CA ASN A 595 14.80 5.62 -1.97
C ASN A 595 13.60 4.91 -2.60
N SER A 596 12.43 5.11 -2.00
CA SER A 596 11.15 4.81 -2.62
C SER A 596 10.59 6.02 -3.39
N VAL A 597 9.51 5.82 -4.14
CA VAL A 597 8.77 6.94 -4.76
C VAL A 597 8.31 7.94 -3.70
N LEU A 598 7.87 7.46 -2.52
CA LEU A 598 7.44 8.33 -1.43
C LEU A 598 8.59 9.23 -0.93
N ASP A 599 9.79 8.67 -0.78
CA ASP A 599 10.97 9.41 -0.31
C ASP A 599 11.37 10.48 -1.33
N LEU A 600 11.42 10.11 -2.61
CA LEU A 600 11.80 11.01 -3.69
C LEU A 600 10.82 12.18 -3.83
N VAL A 601 9.52 11.92 -3.66
CA VAL A 601 8.47 12.94 -3.67
C VAL A 601 8.63 13.89 -2.48
N GLY A 602 8.88 13.36 -1.29
CA GLY A 602 9.10 14.16 -0.08
C GLY A 602 10.24 15.16 -0.23
N LEU A 603 11.31 14.80 -0.94
CA LEU A 603 12.44 15.69 -1.25
C LEU A 603 12.12 16.82 -2.23
N HIS A 604 11.03 16.70 -3.00
CA HIS A 604 10.69 17.60 -4.11
C HIS A 604 9.28 18.21 -3.99
N LEU A 605 8.67 18.15 -2.80
CA LEU A 605 7.44 18.87 -2.52
C LEU A 605 7.67 20.39 -2.64
N PRO A 606 6.67 21.13 -3.15
CA PRO A 606 6.84 22.57 -3.37
C PRO A 606 6.80 23.36 -2.06
N GLU A 607 5.99 22.90 -1.09
CA GLU A 607 5.82 23.50 0.23
C GLU A 607 5.33 22.46 1.23
N GLN A 608 5.53 22.72 2.53
CA GLN A 608 5.09 21.82 3.62
C GLN A 608 3.58 21.58 3.60
N ALA A 609 2.79 22.56 3.13
CA ALA A 609 1.34 22.44 3.02
C ALA A 609 0.88 21.38 2.00
N ALA A 610 1.76 20.92 1.09
CA ALA A 610 1.48 19.84 0.16
C ALA A 610 1.60 18.43 0.78
N LEU A 611 2.12 18.34 2.02
CA LEU A 611 2.16 17.11 2.80
C LEU A 611 1.00 17.07 3.81
N THR A 612 0.16 16.05 3.72
CA THR A 612 -0.93 15.80 4.67
C THR A 612 -0.64 14.56 5.50
N PHE A 613 -0.82 14.63 6.82
CA PHE A 613 -0.72 13.48 7.73
C PHE A 613 -2.11 13.06 8.21
N LEU A 614 -2.48 11.78 8.02
CA LEU A 614 -3.73 11.22 8.52
C LEU A 614 -3.55 10.76 9.97
N ASP A 615 -4.33 11.33 10.89
CA ASP A 615 -4.14 11.18 12.34
C ASP A 615 -5.21 10.34 13.05
N GLU A 616 -6.32 9.98 12.41
CA GLU A 616 -7.40 9.19 13.03
C GLU A 616 -7.25 7.69 12.73
N HIS A 617 -7.03 6.85 13.75
CA HIS A 617 -6.80 5.41 13.62
C HIS A 617 -8.05 4.58 13.97
N PHE A 618 -8.59 3.87 12.99
CA PHE A 618 -9.86 3.12 13.08
C PHE A 618 -9.70 1.59 13.15
N ARG A 619 -8.48 1.06 12.98
CA ARG A 619 -8.26 -0.39 12.81
C ARG A 619 -8.22 -1.14 14.14
N SER A 620 -7.24 -0.81 14.97
CA SER A 620 -6.80 -1.62 16.10
C SER A 620 -7.29 -1.05 17.42
N ARG A 621 -7.49 -1.92 18.41
CA ARG A 621 -7.74 -1.52 19.79
C ARG A 621 -6.55 -0.73 20.37
N PRO A 622 -6.76 0.11 21.41
CA PRO A 622 -5.68 0.93 21.99
C PRO A 622 -4.42 0.15 22.37
N ALA A 623 -4.56 -1.00 23.06
CA ALA A 623 -3.42 -1.81 23.50
C ALA A 623 -2.53 -2.29 22.34
N LEU A 624 -3.13 -2.59 21.18
CA LEU A 624 -2.44 -3.11 20.00
C LEU A 624 -1.59 -2.04 19.31
N ILE A 625 -2.12 -0.82 19.16
CA ILE A 625 -1.44 0.26 18.42
C ILE A 625 -0.56 1.14 19.32
N ARG A 626 -0.77 1.15 20.65
CA ARG A 626 -0.11 2.07 21.59
C ARG A 626 1.41 2.13 21.43
N PHE A 627 2.09 0.98 21.45
CA PHE A 627 3.55 0.94 21.32
C PHE A 627 4.00 1.53 19.98
N SER A 628 3.34 1.14 18.88
CA SER A 628 3.65 1.63 17.55
C SER A 628 3.40 3.14 17.43
N ASN A 629 2.28 3.64 17.97
CA ASN A 629 1.94 5.06 18.02
C ASN A 629 3.01 5.88 18.75
N GLN A 630 3.45 5.42 19.92
CA GLN A 630 4.50 6.08 20.70
C GLN A 630 5.87 6.01 20.03
N ARG A 631 6.24 4.85 19.47
CA ARG A 631 7.61 4.61 18.97
C ARG A 631 7.85 5.16 17.56
N PHE A 632 6.86 5.08 16.67
CA PHE A 632 7.02 5.38 15.24
C PHE A 632 6.30 6.66 14.80
N TYR A 633 5.26 7.09 15.53
CA TYR A 633 4.39 8.20 15.13
C TYR A 633 4.26 9.33 16.16
N ASP A 634 5.13 9.37 17.19
CA ASP A 634 5.21 10.44 18.18
C ASP A 634 3.88 10.69 18.93
N SER A 635 3.08 9.64 19.13
CA SER A 635 1.73 9.70 19.73
C SER A 635 0.74 10.59 18.97
N ARG A 636 0.97 10.86 17.68
CA ARG A 636 0.08 11.68 16.85
C ARG A 636 -1.21 10.99 16.44
N LEU A 637 -1.29 9.65 16.52
CA LEU A 637 -2.50 8.92 16.14
C LEU A 637 -3.56 8.98 17.24
N ARG A 638 -4.77 9.41 16.87
CA ARG A 638 -5.99 9.38 17.67
C ARG A 638 -6.67 8.03 17.50
N VAL A 639 -6.70 7.23 18.56
CA VAL A 639 -7.30 5.89 18.50
C VAL A 639 -8.83 6.01 18.62
N MET A 640 -9.54 5.60 17.57
CA MET A 640 -10.99 5.79 17.44
C MET A 640 -11.82 4.66 18.08
N LYS A 641 -11.17 3.52 18.39
CA LYS A 641 -11.81 2.32 18.96
C LYS A 641 -11.72 2.20 20.50
N GLU A 642 -11.28 3.25 21.18
CA GLU A 642 -11.13 3.24 22.65
C GLU A 642 -12.50 3.17 23.35
N ARG A 643 -12.64 2.25 24.32
CA ARG A 643 -13.86 2.04 25.11
C ARG A 643 -13.51 1.50 26.51
N PRO A 644 -14.26 1.88 27.57
CA PRO A 644 -14.07 1.34 28.91
C PRO A 644 -14.33 -0.18 28.96
N GLY A 645 -13.66 -0.88 29.88
CA GLY A 645 -13.81 -2.34 30.07
C GLY A 645 -13.18 -3.22 28.98
N LEU A 646 -12.97 -2.68 27.77
CA LEU A 646 -12.28 -3.36 26.66
C LEU A 646 -10.74 -3.34 26.78
N SER A 647 -10.21 -2.67 27.81
CA SER A 647 -8.80 -2.25 27.90
C SER A 647 -7.90 -3.10 28.83
N HIS A 648 -8.39 -4.20 29.39
CA HIS A 648 -7.56 -5.03 30.27
C HIS A 648 -7.36 -6.45 29.70
N CYS A 649 -6.16 -6.69 29.18
CA CYS A 649 -5.49 -7.99 29.06
C CYS A 649 -5.86 -8.97 27.91
N ASP A 650 -7.04 -8.91 27.29
CA ASP A 650 -7.38 -9.92 26.26
C ASP A 650 -6.95 -9.60 24.83
N SER A 651 -6.85 -8.31 24.48
CA SER A 651 -6.54 -7.92 23.10
C SER A 651 -5.07 -8.12 22.72
N LEU A 652 -4.13 -8.00 23.66
CA LEU A 652 -2.71 -8.24 23.43
C LEU A 652 -2.18 -9.20 24.49
N GLN A 653 -1.74 -10.38 24.07
CA GLN A 653 -1.30 -11.44 24.97
C GLN A 653 0.11 -11.90 24.63
N LEU A 654 0.93 -12.11 25.65
CA LEU A 654 2.27 -12.68 25.53
C LEU A 654 2.29 -14.08 26.15
N GLN A 655 2.64 -15.08 25.35
CA GLN A 655 2.87 -16.45 25.80
C GLN A 655 4.36 -16.75 25.67
N ARG A 656 5.01 -16.96 26.82
CA ARG A 656 6.41 -17.38 26.88
C ARG A 656 6.46 -18.91 26.81
N LEU A 657 7.28 -19.44 25.91
CA LEU A 657 7.44 -20.88 25.67
C LEU A 657 8.87 -21.33 25.95
N PRO A 658 9.11 -22.58 26.40
CA PRO A 658 10.46 -23.12 26.60
C PRO A 658 11.08 -23.65 25.29
N GLY A 659 10.75 -23.02 24.15
CA GLY A 659 11.20 -23.43 22.81
C GLY A 659 12.60 -22.93 22.48
N GLU A 660 13.28 -23.63 21.58
CA GLU A 660 14.56 -23.22 21.03
C GLU A 660 14.49 -23.26 19.51
N ARG A 661 15.25 -22.37 18.86
CA ARG A 661 15.34 -22.28 17.40
C ARG A 661 16.37 -23.30 16.92
N GLY A 662 15.91 -24.30 16.16
CA GLY A 662 16.77 -25.32 15.57
C GLY A 662 17.69 -24.76 14.49
N HIS A 663 18.69 -25.57 14.09
CA HIS A 663 19.62 -25.23 12.99
C HIS A 663 18.92 -25.01 11.64
N ASN A 664 17.73 -25.58 11.45
CA ASN A 664 16.86 -25.35 10.29
C ASN A 664 16.12 -24.00 10.34
N GLY A 665 16.39 -23.17 11.37
CA GLY A 665 15.76 -21.86 11.54
C GLY A 665 14.35 -21.88 12.10
N VAL A 666 13.84 -23.06 12.51
CA VAL A 666 12.47 -23.29 12.98
C VAL A 666 12.43 -23.50 14.49
N ASN A 667 11.43 -22.94 15.15
CA ASN A 667 11.10 -23.24 16.55
C ASN A 667 9.82 -24.07 16.60
N GLU A 668 9.98 -25.39 16.78
CA GLU A 668 8.89 -26.37 16.72
C GLU A 668 7.85 -26.19 17.83
N GLN A 669 8.25 -25.73 19.02
CA GLN A 669 7.30 -25.49 20.11
C GLN A 669 6.37 -24.31 19.81
N GLU A 670 6.90 -23.25 19.20
CA GLU A 670 6.07 -22.15 18.69
C GLU A 670 5.13 -22.64 17.59
N VAL A 671 5.61 -23.47 16.64
CA VAL A 671 4.76 -24.05 15.58
C VAL A 671 3.59 -24.82 16.19
N GLN A 672 3.85 -25.74 17.13
CA GLN A 672 2.80 -26.51 17.80
C GLN A 672 1.78 -25.61 18.51
N ARG A 673 2.25 -24.56 19.19
CA ARG A 673 1.36 -23.62 19.88
C ARG A 673 0.53 -22.79 18.91
N VAL A 674 1.09 -22.37 17.78
CA VAL A 674 0.34 -21.71 16.69
C VAL A 674 -0.81 -22.60 16.24
N LEU A 675 -0.55 -23.87 15.94
CA LEU A 675 -1.57 -24.80 15.45
C LEU A 675 -2.70 -24.99 16.47
N GLN A 676 -2.36 -25.13 17.76
CA GLN A 676 -3.35 -25.17 18.83
C GLN A 676 -4.20 -23.89 18.90
N LEU A 677 -3.59 -22.71 18.81
CA LEU A 677 -4.31 -21.43 18.85
C LEU A 677 -5.26 -21.25 17.66
N ILE A 678 -4.87 -21.73 16.48
CA ILE A 678 -5.74 -21.76 15.30
C ILE A 678 -6.96 -22.64 15.58
N ASP A 679 -6.74 -23.87 16.06
CA ASP A 679 -7.83 -24.82 16.32
C ASP A 679 -8.76 -24.35 17.45
N GLU A 680 -8.21 -23.80 18.54
CA GLU A 680 -8.96 -23.18 19.63
C GLU A 680 -9.87 -22.04 19.12
N HIS A 681 -9.34 -21.19 18.23
CA HIS A 681 -10.10 -20.08 17.65
C HIS A 681 -11.20 -20.58 16.71
N MET A 682 -10.87 -21.51 15.82
CA MET A 682 -11.83 -22.07 14.87
C MET A 682 -12.96 -22.82 15.58
N SER A 683 -12.63 -23.56 16.64
CA SER A 683 -13.59 -24.27 17.48
C SER A 683 -14.49 -23.31 18.27
N ARG A 684 -13.93 -22.23 18.83
CA ARG A 684 -14.72 -21.20 19.54
C ARG A 684 -15.79 -20.55 18.67
N TYR A 685 -15.50 -20.35 17.39
CA TYR A 685 -16.43 -19.72 16.44
C TYR A 685 -17.08 -20.73 15.49
N ALA A 686 -17.04 -22.04 15.76
CA ALA A 686 -17.56 -23.08 14.87
C ALA A 686 -19.06 -22.90 14.54
N ASP A 687 -19.86 -22.50 15.53
CA ASP A 687 -21.31 -22.27 15.37
C ASP A 687 -21.69 -20.80 15.17
N SER A 688 -20.70 -19.90 15.16
CA SER A 688 -20.97 -18.47 14.96
C SER A 688 -21.29 -18.16 13.50
N PRO A 689 -22.30 -17.31 13.22
CA PRO A 689 -22.58 -16.84 11.85
C PRO A 689 -21.45 -15.97 11.29
N VAL A 690 -20.61 -15.39 12.16
CA VAL A 690 -19.45 -14.58 11.76
C VAL A 690 -18.19 -15.35 12.08
N LYS A 691 -17.34 -15.58 11.08
CA LYS A 691 -16.02 -16.19 11.24
C LYS A 691 -14.94 -15.10 11.24
N PRO A 692 -14.36 -14.75 12.41
CA PRO A 692 -13.30 -13.75 12.47
C PRO A 692 -12.06 -14.20 11.70
N ALA A 693 -11.40 -13.29 11.00
CA ALA A 693 -10.26 -13.63 10.17
C ALA A 693 -9.01 -13.93 11.01
N ILE A 694 -8.24 -14.95 10.63
CA ILE A 694 -7.01 -15.37 11.34
C ILE A 694 -5.77 -15.03 10.50
N GLY A 695 -4.75 -14.46 11.14
CA GLY A 695 -3.42 -14.25 10.57
C GLY A 695 -2.35 -14.87 11.44
N VAL A 696 -1.41 -15.57 10.82
CA VAL A 696 -0.21 -16.08 11.48
C VAL A 696 1.00 -15.47 10.82
N LEU A 697 1.82 -14.77 11.59
CA LEU A 697 3.00 -14.09 11.12
C LEU A 697 4.25 -14.65 11.78
N SER A 698 5.30 -14.86 10.99
CA SER A 698 6.66 -14.99 11.51
C SER A 698 7.64 -14.18 10.68
N PRO A 699 8.65 -13.51 11.27
CA PRO A 699 9.67 -12.80 10.50
C PRO A 699 10.49 -13.72 9.56
N PHE A 700 10.53 -15.03 9.84
CA PHE A 700 11.40 -15.98 9.18
C PHE A 700 10.63 -16.91 8.25
N ARG A 701 11.14 -17.11 7.03
CA ARG A 701 10.45 -17.89 6.01
C ARG A 701 10.37 -19.38 6.37
N ASP A 702 11.41 -19.96 6.95
CA ASP A 702 11.42 -21.37 7.35
C ASP A 702 10.35 -21.67 8.40
N GLN A 703 10.16 -20.78 9.38
CA GLN A 703 9.08 -20.87 10.36
C GLN A 703 7.70 -20.80 9.69
N VAL A 704 7.51 -19.89 8.73
CA VAL A 704 6.25 -19.78 7.96
C VAL A 704 5.95 -21.08 7.21
N GLU A 705 6.94 -21.66 6.53
CA GLU A 705 6.74 -22.91 5.78
C GLU A 705 6.47 -24.10 6.71
N ALA A 706 7.13 -24.18 7.88
CA ALA A 706 6.84 -25.20 8.89
C ALA A 706 5.38 -25.09 9.40
N ILE A 707 4.89 -23.88 9.69
CA ILE A 707 3.50 -23.66 10.07
C ILE A 707 2.54 -24.04 8.93
N ARG A 708 2.86 -23.67 7.68
CA ARG A 708 2.07 -24.04 6.49
C ARG A 708 1.96 -25.56 6.31
N GLN A 709 3.03 -26.30 6.56
CA GLN A 709 3.02 -27.76 6.56
C GLN A 709 2.11 -28.30 7.66
N GLY A 710 2.16 -27.72 8.86
CA GLY A 710 1.30 -28.11 9.98
C GLY A 710 -0.20 -27.92 9.73
N ILE A 711 -0.60 -26.89 8.96
CA ILE A 711 -2.02 -26.66 8.61
C ILE A 711 -2.49 -27.43 7.37
N ALA A 712 -1.59 -28.08 6.63
CA ALA A 712 -1.95 -28.75 5.36
C ALA A 712 -2.95 -29.90 5.53
N GLY A 713 -3.05 -30.47 6.75
CA GLY A 713 -4.04 -31.49 7.11
C GLY A 713 -5.41 -30.96 7.52
N LEU A 714 -5.60 -29.63 7.58
CA LEU A 714 -6.89 -29.02 7.95
C LEU A 714 -7.83 -28.90 6.75
N ASP A 715 -9.14 -28.91 7.02
CA ASP A 715 -10.16 -28.75 5.98
C ASP A 715 -10.07 -27.39 5.27
N LEU A 716 -9.95 -27.43 3.94
CA LEU A 716 -9.79 -26.26 3.08
C LEU A 716 -10.98 -25.30 3.14
N GLN A 717 -12.21 -25.80 3.34
CA GLN A 717 -13.38 -24.93 3.47
C GLN A 717 -13.28 -24.11 4.76
N ARG A 718 -12.99 -24.76 5.88
CA ARG A 718 -12.76 -24.07 7.16
C ARG A 718 -11.64 -23.02 7.06
N LEU A 719 -10.52 -23.31 6.37
CA LEU A 719 -9.45 -22.32 6.19
C LEU A 719 -9.91 -21.06 5.41
N ARG A 720 -10.78 -21.24 4.40
CA ARG A 720 -11.33 -20.14 3.61
C ARG A 720 -12.37 -19.32 4.40
N ASP A 721 -13.24 -19.97 5.16
CA ASP A 721 -14.25 -19.30 5.97
C ASP A 721 -13.62 -18.34 6.99
N PHE A 722 -12.54 -18.78 7.62
CA PHE A 722 -11.74 -17.97 8.55
C PHE A 722 -10.68 -17.09 7.86
N ARG A 723 -10.62 -17.09 6.52
CA ARG A 723 -9.68 -16.29 5.71
C ARG A 723 -8.24 -16.36 6.25
N LEU A 724 -7.81 -17.58 6.63
CA LEU A 724 -6.50 -17.81 7.24
C LEU A 724 -5.39 -17.38 6.28
N LEU A 725 -4.46 -16.56 6.77
CA LEU A 725 -3.21 -16.25 6.07
C LEU A 725 -2.03 -16.57 6.97
N VAL A 726 -1.03 -17.25 6.42
CA VAL A 726 0.25 -17.54 7.09
C VAL A 726 1.37 -17.02 6.20
N ASP A 727 2.09 -15.98 6.63
CA ASP A 727 3.19 -15.39 5.86
C ASP A 727 4.14 -14.55 6.73
N THR A 728 5.19 -14.04 6.10
CA THR A 728 6.11 -13.04 6.63
C THR A 728 5.47 -11.64 6.67
N PRO A 729 6.08 -10.65 7.36
CA PRO A 729 5.60 -9.27 7.33
C PRO A 729 5.33 -8.69 5.94
N TYR A 730 6.10 -9.11 4.92
CA TYR A 730 5.91 -8.70 3.53
C TYR A 730 4.57 -9.21 2.95
N GLY A 731 4.19 -10.46 3.24
CA GLY A 731 2.91 -11.02 2.78
C GLY A 731 1.70 -10.43 3.50
N PHE A 732 1.89 -9.84 4.70
CA PHE A 732 0.85 -9.13 5.44
C PHE A 732 0.78 -7.62 5.14
N GLN A 733 1.57 -7.13 4.18
CA GLN A 733 1.53 -5.72 3.83
C GLN A 733 0.21 -5.38 3.14
N GLY A 734 -0.48 -4.34 3.62
CA GLY A 734 -1.86 -4.02 3.21
C GLY A 734 -2.94 -4.93 3.81
N GLU A 735 -2.56 -6.10 4.33
CA GLU A 735 -3.48 -7.04 4.99
C GLU A 735 -3.75 -6.71 6.45
N GLU A 736 -4.91 -7.14 6.93
CA GLU A 736 -5.31 -7.09 8.34
C GLU A 736 -6.16 -8.30 8.71
N ARG A 737 -6.11 -8.73 9.97
CA ARG A 737 -6.88 -9.86 10.49
C ARG A 737 -7.46 -9.53 11.86
N ASP A 738 -8.55 -10.21 12.21
CA ASP A 738 -9.22 -10.00 13.50
C ASP A 738 -8.36 -10.55 14.64
N LEU A 739 -7.81 -11.75 14.44
CA LEU A 739 -6.77 -12.37 15.28
C LEU A 739 -5.44 -12.41 14.53
N MET A 740 -4.38 -11.89 15.14
CA MET A 740 -2.99 -12.14 14.73
C MET A 740 -2.27 -13.03 15.74
N ILE A 741 -1.59 -14.06 15.26
CA ILE A 741 -0.66 -14.88 16.04
C ILE A 741 0.74 -14.60 15.49
N ILE A 742 1.65 -14.10 16.34
CA ILE A 742 3.02 -13.77 15.93
C ILE A 742 3.97 -14.75 16.58
N SER A 743 4.61 -15.58 15.76
CA SER A 743 5.71 -16.46 16.18
C SER A 743 7.02 -15.75 15.89
N PHE A 744 7.72 -15.31 16.94
CA PHE A 744 9.00 -14.64 16.78
C PHE A 744 10.11 -15.63 16.41
N ALA A 745 10.01 -16.90 16.77
CA ALA A 745 10.97 -17.96 16.43
C ALA A 745 12.43 -17.56 16.69
N ILE A 746 12.66 -16.80 17.76
CA ILE A 746 13.99 -16.45 18.26
C ILE A 746 14.10 -16.87 19.72
N ASP A 747 15.33 -17.15 20.11
CA ASP A 747 15.75 -17.51 21.46
C ASP A 747 16.99 -16.69 21.86
N ALA A 748 17.53 -16.98 23.05
CA ALA A 748 18.70 -16.34 23.63
C ALA A 748 19.96 -16.38 22.76
N SER A 749 20.12 -17.43 21.94
CA SER A 749 21.33 -17.73 21.16
C SER A 749 21.25 -17.22 19.71
N SER A 750 20.07 -16.81 19.25
CA SER A 750 19.79 -16.40 17.86
C SER A 750 20.11 -14.92 17.55
N SER A 751 21.33 -14.46 17.82
CA SER A 751 21.73 -13.04 17.71
C SER A 751 21.52 -12.41 16.31
N GLN A 752 21.82 -13.14 15.22
CA GLN A 752 21.63 -12.63 13.86
C GLN A 752 20.14 -12.49 13.49
N ALA A 753 19.31 -13.45 13.88
CA ALA A 753 17.87 -13.39 13.64
C ALA A 753 17.21 -12.27 14.46
N ALA A 754 17.65 -12.05 15.69
CA ALA A 754 17.24 -10.89 16.48
C ALA A 754 17.57 -9.57 15.76
N ALA A 755 18.79 -9.44 15.20
CA ALA A 755 19.19 -8.24 14.46
C ALA A 755 18.29 -7.96 13.24
N TYR A 756 17.88 -9.00 12.50
CA TYR A 756 16.93 -8.86 11.40
C TYR A 756 15.57 -8.32 11.88
N LEU A 757 15.05 -8.83 13.01
CA LEU A 757 13.81 -8.36 13.64
C LEU A 757 13.88 -6.91 14.14
N ASN A 758 15.07 -6.39 14.42
CA ASN A 758 15.26 -5.04 14.93
C ASN A 758 15.10 -3.94 13.85
N ARG A 759 14.83 -4.31 12.60
CA ARG A 759 14.47 -3.36 11.54
C ARG A 759 13.12 -2.68 11.81
N GLN A 760 13.12 -1.36 11.88
CA GLN A 760 11.93 -0.55 12.26
C GLN A 760 10.73 -0.77 11.33
N ASP A 761 10.96 -0.77 10.02
CA ASP A 761 9.94 -0.94 8.98
C ASP A 761 9.23 -2.29 9.10
N MET A 762 10.01 -3.36 9.23
CA MET A 762 9.50 -4.73 9.35
C MET A 762 8.80 -4.98 10.69
N PHE A 763 9.41 -4.53 11.79
CA PHE A 763 8.83 -4.70 13.13
C PHE A 763 7.49 -3.96 13.25
N ASN A 764 7.42 -2.72 12.76
CA ASN A 764 6.19 -1.93 12.79
C ASN A 764 5.07 -2.59 11.96
N VAL A 765 5.38 -3.12 10.77
CA VAL A 765 4.39 -3.89 10.00
C VAL A 765 3.92 -5.11 10.79
N ALA A 766 4.84 -5.90 11.36
CA ALA A 766 4.52 -7.13 12.07
C ALA A 766 3.51 -6.93 13.21
N ILE A 767 3.66 -5.86 14.01
CA ILE A 767 2.83 -5.62 15.20
C ILE A 767 1.54 -4.81 14.93
N THR A 768 1.29 -4.36 13.70
CA THR A 768 0.15 -3.45 13.37
C THR A 768 -0.92 -4.08 12.47
N ARG A 769 -0.92 -5.40 12.32
CA ARG A 769 -1.86 -6.13 11.46
C ARG A 769 -3.16 -6.55 12.16
N ALA A 770 -3.17 -6.58 13.49
CA ALA A 770 -4.31 -7.03 14.29
C ALA A 770 -5.41 -5.95 14.42
N ARG A 771 -6.68 -6.35 14.25
CA ARG A 771 -7.85 -5.50 14.49
C ARG A 771 -8.37 -5.62 15.92
N GLU A 772 -8.55 -6.86 16.40
CA GLU A 772 -9.21 -7.13 17.68
C GLU A 772 -8.28 -7.82 18.70
N ARG A 773 -7.51 -8.83 18.28
CA ARG A 773 -6.63 -9.59 19.18
C ARG A 773 -5.28 -9.92 18.54
N GLN A 774 -4.22 -9.90 19.34
CA GLN A 774 -2.87 -10.31 18.97
C GLN A 774 -2.26 -11.19 20.06
N VAL A 775 -1.76 -12.35 19.67
CA VAL A 775 -1.05 -13.28 20.55
C VAL A 775 0.41 -13.34 20.10
N LEU A 776 1.33 -13.04 21.01
CA LEU A 776 2.76 -13.07 20.81
C LEU A 776 3.31 -14.36 21.40
N LEU A 777 4.02 -15.14 20.59
CA LEU A 777 4.78 -16.31 21.03
C LEU A 777 6.26 -15.95 21.02
N PHE A 778 6.90 -16.07 22.17
CA PHE A 778 8.30 -15.77 22.35
C PHE A 778 8.96 -16.84 23.22
N SER A 779 10.08 -17.39 22.75
CA SER A 779 10.78 -18.48 23.43
C SER A 779 12.11 -18.02 24.01
N GLY A 780 12.06 -17.14 25.01
CA GLY A 780 13.26 -16.61 25.66
C GLY A 780 12.96 -15.59 26.76
N ASP A 781 14.01 -14.97 27.30
CA ASP A 781 13.93 -13.81 28.19
C ASP A 781 14.30 -12.54 27.40
N GLU A 782 13.36 -11.59 27.33
CA GLU A 782 13.55 -10.33 26.61
C GLU A 782 14.74 -9.51 27.13
N ARG A 783 15.17 -9.72 28.38
CA ARG A 783 16.30 -9.01 29.00
C ARG A 783 17.65 -9.39 28.40
N GLN A 784 17.72 -10.51 27.71
CA GLN A 784 18.91 -10.97 27.00
C GLN A 784 19.12 -10.21 25.68
N LEU A 785 18.06 -9.58 25.15
CA LEU A 785 18.18 -8.68 24.01
C LEU A 785 18.74 -7.31 24.48
N PRO A 786 19.45 -6.58 23.60
CA PRO A 786 19.92 -5.22 23.90
C PRO A 786 18.76 -4.31 24.36
N SER A 787 19.03 -3.36 25.27
CA SER A 787 18.01 -2.45 25.81
C SER A 787 17.26 -1.65 24.74
N GLU A 788 17.94 -1.27 23.65
CA GLU A 788 17.34 -0.55 22.53
C GLU A 788 16.62 -1.44 21.51
N HIS A 789 16.66 -2.76 21.69
CA HIS A 789 16.05 -3.70 20.76
C HIS A 789 14.52 -3.54 20.75
N LEU A 790 13.92 -3.42 19.55
CA LEU A 790 12.49 -3.14 19.39
C LEU A 790 11.61 -4.22 20.04
N LEU A 791 11.96 -5.50 19.87
CA LEU A 791 11.23 -6.60 20.53
C LEU A 791 11.26 -6.48 22.05
N ARG A 792 12.42 -6.21 22.67
CA ARG A 792 12.53 -6.06 24.11
C ARG A 792 11.65 -4.92 24.61
N ARG A 793 11.81 -3.73 24.02
CA ARG A 793 11.02 -2.55 24.39
C ARG A 793 9.52 -2.81 24.20
N TYR A 794 9.14 -3.56 23.17
CA TYR A 794 7.75 -3.94 22.96
C TYR A 794 7.25 -4.87 24.06
N LEU A 795 7.94 -5.97 24.34
CA LEU A 795 7.57 -6.93 25.38
C LEU A 795 7.53 -6.31 26.78
N GLU A 796 8.51 -5.47 27.13
CA GLU A 796 8.52 -4.71 28.40
C GLU A 796 7.32 -3.75 28.48
N SER A 797 6.94 -3.10 27.36
CA SER A 797 5.80 -2.18 27.35
C SER A 797 4.47 -2.85 27.69
N LEU A 798 4.32 -4.18 27.51
CA LEU A 798 3.10 -4.91 27.87
C LEU A 798 2.89 -4.96 29.39
N ALA A 799 3.97 -5.01 30.18
CA ALA A 799 3.88 -5.04 31.65
C ALA A 799 3.31 -3.72 32.20
N ASP A 800 3.72 -2.59 31.62
CA ASP A 800 3.24 -1.26 32.00
C ASP A 800 1.75 -1.06 31.66
N GLN A 801 1.22 -1.75 30.63
CA GLN A 801 -0.19 -1.62 30.24
C GLN A 801 -1.16 -2.23 31.25
N ALA A 802 -0.71 -3.18 32.08
CA ALA A 802 -1.55 -3.83 33.07
C ALA A 802 -1.90 -2.93 34.28
N VAL A 803 -1.21 -1.80 34.44
CA VAL A 803 -1.14 -1.07 35.73
C VAL A 803 -1.88 0.26 35.77
N ALA A 804 -2.52 0.73 34.69
CA ALA A 804 -3.28 1.98 34.73
C ALA A 804 -4.80 1.72 34.85
N PRO A 805 -5.37 1.59 36.07
CA PRO A 805 -6.76 1.99 36.24
C PRO A 805 -6.80 3.48 35.88
N HIS A 806 -7.71 3.87 35.00
CA HIS A 806 -8.10 5.28 34.92
C HIS A 806 -8.68 5.63 36.30
N GLY A 807 -7.82 6.00 37.24
CA GLY A 807 -8.23 6.52 38.54
C GLY A 807 -9.17 7.66 38.24
N GLN A 808 -10.38 7.63 38.80
CA GLN A 808 -11.32 8.72 38.61
C GLN A 808 -10.65 9.97 39.17
N PRO A 809 -10.27 10.95 38.33
CA PRO A 809 -9.75 12.21 38.84
C PRO A 809 -10.82 12.86 39.72
N ASP A 810 -10.40 13.72 40.65
CA ASP A 810 -11.30 14.42 41.58
C ASP A 810 -12.52 14.98 40.84
N GLN A 811 -13.69 14.40 41.13
CA GLN A 811 -14.96 14.80 40.54
C GLN A 811 -15.42 16.09 41.20
N ASP A 812 -15.84 17.07 40.40
CA ASP A 812 -16.63 18.19 40.93
C ASP A 812 -17.98 17.66 41.47
N ASP A 813 -18.53 18.31 42.49
CA ASP A 813 -19.76 17.87 43.17
C ASP A 813 -20.95 17.72 42.19
N PHE A 814 -20.96 18.52 41.12
CA PHE A 814 -21.97 18.45 40.07
C PHE A 814 -21.82 17.25 39.13
N GLN A 815 -20.59 16.92 38.73
CA GLN A 815 -20.32 15.71 37.95
C GLN A 815 -20.70 14.48 38.76
N ARG A 816 -20.37 14.49 40.07
CA ARG A 816 -20.75 13.42 41.00
C ARG A 816 -22.27 13.24 41.04
N ALA A 817 -23.03 14.32 41.18
CA ALA A 817 -24.50 14.25 41.19
C ALA A 817 -25.10 13.65 39.89
N LEU A 818 -24.60 14.04 38.72
CA LEU A 818 -25.04 13.48 37.44
C LEU A 818 -24.67 11.99 37.33
N CYS A 819 -23.43 11.63 37.65
CA CYS A 819 -22.96 10.25 37.64
C CYS A 819 -23.77 9.37 38.59
N THR A 820 -24.04 9.81 39.82
CA THR A 820 -24.88 9.08 40.78
C THR A 820 -26.30 8.89 40.26
N ALA A 821 -26.90 9.91 39.63
CA ALA A 821 -28.24 9.79 39.04
C ALA A 821 -28.30 8.77 37.90
N LEU A 822 -27.26 8.71 37.05
CA LEU A 822 -27.14 7.72 35.97
C LEU A 822 -26.85 6.31 36.51
N GLN A 823 -25.96 6.19 37.50
CA GLN A 823 -25.65 4.91 38.15
C GLN A 823 -26.86 4.30 38.86
N ALA A 824 -27.72 5.12 39.46
CA ALA A 824 -28.99 4.67 40.04
C ALA A 824 -29.95 4.04 39.00
N GLN A 825 -29.73 4.31 37.70
CA GLN A 825 -30.50 3.75 36.58
C GLN A 825 -29.76 2.59 35.88
N GLY A 826 -28.68 2.08 36.48
CA GLY A 826 -27.90 0.96 35.94
C GLY A 826 -26.93 1.35 34.82
N VAL A 827 -26.53 2.63 34.74
CA VAL A 827 -25.57 3.13 33.74
C VAL A 827 -24.18 3.22 34.37
N SER A 828 -23.19 2.60 33.74
CA SER A 828 -21.78 2.75 34.13
C SER A 828 -21.23 4.08 33.63
N THR A 829 -20.49 4.81 34.46
CA THR A 829 -20.01 6.16 34.14
C THR A 829 -18.52 6.34 34.42
N TRP A 830 -17.82 7.02 33.51
CA TRP A 830 -16.41 7.39 33.65
C TRP A 830 -16.25 8.89 33.37
N THR A 831 -15.53 9.60 34.23
CA THR A 831 -15.25 11.03 34.05
C THR A 831 -13.87 11.24 33.45
N ARG A 832 -13.70 12.31 32.67
CA ARG A 832 -12.43 12.68 32.02
C ARG A 832 -11.81 11.52 31.21
N TYR A 833 -12.66 10.81 30.47
CA TYR A 833 -12.26 9.59 29.75
C TYR A 833 -11.54 9.95 28.44
N PRO A 834 -10.30 9.50 28.19
CA PRO A 834 -9.62 9.72 26.93
C PRO A 834 -10.26 8.87 25.82
N LEU A 835 -10.64 9.50 24.71
CA LEU A 835 -11.17 8.81 23.53
C LEU A 835 -10.91 9.65 22.28
N ALA A 836 -10.40 9.02 21.21
CA ALA A 836 -10.11 9.69 19.94
C ALA A 836 -9.23 10.95 20.08
N GLY A 837 -8.28 10.94 21.04
CA GLY A 837 -7.41 12.09 21.32
C GLY A 837 -8.11 13.27 22.01
N LEU A 838 -9.36 13.08 22.46
CA LEU A 838 -10.14 14.03 23.23
C LEU A 838 -10.31 13.52 24.67
N LEU A 839 -10.45 14.43 25.63
CA LEU A 839 -10.89 14.10 26.98
C LEU A 839 -12.39 14.37 27.06
N LEU A 840 -13.18 13.31 27.26
CA LEU A 840 -14.63 13.39 27.42
C LEU A 840 -14.99 13.75 28.85
N ASP A 841 -15.95 14.66 29.05
CA ASP A 841 -16.37 15.05 30.40
C ASP A 841 -16.98 13.88 31.15
N VAL A 842 -17.98 13.22 30.53
CA VAL A 842 -18.58 11.98 31.03
C VAL A 842 -18.78 10.99 29.89
N PHE A 843 -18.29 9.78 30.06
CA PHE A 843 -18.60 8.63 29.22
C PHE A 843 -19.57 7.72 29.97
N CYS A 844 -20.60 7.25 29.28
CA CYS A 844 -21.66 6.40 29.83
C CYS A 844 -21.78 5.11 29.01
N GLN A 845 -22.07 4.01 29.69
CA GLN A 845 -22.34 2.72 29.05
C GLN A 845 -23.53 2.02 29.72
N ARG A 846 -24.43 1.47 28.89
CA ARG A 846 -25.53 0.61 29.32
C ARG A 846 -25.66 -0.55 28.33
N GLY A 847 -25.28 -1.76 28.75
CA GLY A 847 -25.11 -2.88 27.82
C GLY A 847 -24.07 -2.57 26.73
N ASP A 848 -24.43 -2.76 25.46
CA ASP A 848 -23.58 -2.46 24.31
C ASP A 848 -23.63 -0.99 23.86
N LYS A 849 -24.58 -0.20 24.38
CA LYS A 849 -24.72 1.21 24.03
C LYS A 849 -23.77 2.08 24.82
N CYS A 850 -23.10 2.98 24.11
CA CYS A 850 -22.16 3.95 24.66
C CYS A 850 -22.60 5.36 24.31
N LEU A 851 -22.49 6.29 25.27
CA LEU A 851 -22.86 7.69 25.13
C LEU A 851 -21.80 8.58 25.75
N ALA A 852 -21.40 9.65 25.06
CA ALA A 852 -20.63 10.75 25.62
C ALA A 852 -21.56 11.89 26.02
N ILE A 853 -21.23 12.57 27.12
CA ILE A 853 -21.91 13.80 27.55
C ILE A 853 -20.86 14.91 27.56
N ASP A 854 -21.18 16.00 26.86
CA ASP A 854 -20.41 17.25 26.87
C ASP A 854 -21.07 18.22 27.86
N LEU A 855 -20.34 18.60 28.91
CA LEU A 855 -20.87 19.36 30.05
C LEU A 855 -20.64 20.86 29.88
N ILE A 856 -21.64 21.57 29.35
CA ILE A 856 -21.50 22.99 28.99
C ILE A 856 -21.74 23.91 30.20
N GLY A 857 -20.67 24.61 30.61
CA GLY A 857 -20.71 25.61 31.68
C GLY A 857 -20.82 25.04 33.09
N PHE A 858 -20.39 23.79 33.28
CA PHE A 858 -20.13 23.19 34.59
C PHE A 858 -18.78 23.70 35.15
N PRO A 859 -18.60 23.81 36.48
CA PRO A 859 -17.33 24.27 37.04
C PRO A 859 -16.16 23.33 36.71
N GLY A 860 -15.00 23.88 36.35
CA GLY A 860 -13.77 23.11 36.10
C GLY A 860 -13.17 23.37 34.71
N GLU A 861 -12.21 22.52 34.30
CA GLU A 861 -11.53 22.63 32.98
C GLU A 861 -12.45 22.39 31.78
N GLY A 862 -13.63 21.77 31.99
CA GLY A 862 -14.68 21.55 31.00
C GLY A 862 -15.70 22.67 30.89
N GLU A 863 -15.43 23.87 31.42
CA GLU A 863 -16.40 24.97 31.40
C GLU A 863 -16.87 25.36 29.99
N GLY A 864 -16.10 25.05 28.93
CA GLY A 864 -16.41 25.38 27.53
C GLY A 864 -17.54 24.53 26.91
N PHE A 865 -17.72 24.66 25.59
CA PHE A 865 -18.47 23.69 24.78
C PHE A 865 -17.54 23.10 23.72
N LEU A 866 -17.77 21.87 23.31
CA LEU A 866 -16.94 21.24 22.28
C LEU A 866 -17.20 21.88 20.90
N GLU A 867 -16.14 22.36 20.24
CA GLU A 867 -16.23 22.80 18.85
C GLU A 867 -16.83 21.72 17.94
N LEU A 868 -17.50 22.13 16.85
CA LEU A 868 -18.19 21.21 15.94
C LEU A 868 -17.32 20.06 15.43
N GLU A 869 -16.03 20.33 15.17
CA GLU A 869 -15.12 19.29 14.71
C GLU A 869 -14.90 18.19 15.76
N ARG A 870 -14.92 18.52 17.05
CA ARG A 870 -14.82 17.52 18.12
C ARG A 870 -16.05 16.61 18.15
N TYR A 871 -17.25 17.16 17.93
CA TYR A 871 -18.45 16.32 17.74
C TYR A 871 -18.33 15.40 16.52
N ARG A 872 -17.77 15.88 15.41
CA ARG A 872 -17.55 15.08 14.21
C ARG A 872 -16.52 13.97 14.41
N VAL A 873 -15.42 14.23 15.13
CA VAL A 873 -14.43 13.21 15.51
C VAL A 873 -15.12 12.08 16.30
N LEU A 874 -15.95 12.42 17.28
CA LEU A 874 -16.66 11.42 18.10
C LEU A 874 -17.72 10.65 17.30
N ALA A 875 -18.44 11.33 16.40
CA ALA A 875 -19.35 10.68 15.47
C ALA A 875 -18.62 9.67 14.56
N ARG A 876 -17.44 10.04 14.01
CA ARG A 876 -16.58 9.12 13.24
C ARG A 876 -16.04 7.96 14.08
N ALA A 877 -15.83 8.16 15.39
CA ALA A 877 -15.48 7.10 16.34
C ALA A 877 -16.68 6.18 16.69
N GLY A 878 -17.86 6.43 16.12
CA GLY A 878 -19.08 5.69 16.41
C GLY A 878 -19.57 5.91 17.84
N LEU A 879 -19.35 7.10 18.40
CA LEU A 879 -19.83 7.47 19.73
C LEU A 879 -20.88 8.58 19.59
N GLU A 880 -22.08 8.31 20.10
CA GLU A 880 -23.09 9.33 20.24
C GLU A 880 -22.69 10.31 21.35
N ILE A 881 -22.91 11.61 21.11
CA ILE A 881 -22.63 12.66 22.08
C ILE A 881 -23.86 13.54 22.33
N VAL A 882 -24.06 13.91 23.60
CA VAL A 882 -25.14 14.79 24.05
C VAL A 882 -24.56 16.01 24.76
N PRO A 883 -24.71 17.22 24.19
CA PRO A 883 -24.36 18.46 24.87
C PRO A 883 -25.39 18.81 25.96
N LEU A 884 -24.98 18.74 27.23
CA LEU A 884 -25.79 19.04 28.41
C LEU A 884 -25.27 20.29 29.11
N SER A 885 -26.08 21.36 29.12
CA SER A 885 -25.71 22.59 29.85
C SER A 885 -26.07 22.53 31.33
N TYR A 886 -25.22 23.15 32.16
CA TYR A 886 -25.46 23.29 33.59
C TYR A 886 -26.81 23.95 33.89
N GLY A 887 -27.13 25.02 33.16
CA GLY A 887 -28.42 25.70 33.31
C GLY A 887 -29.61 24.76 33.12
N LEU A 888 -29.56 23.89 32.11
CA LEU A 888 -30.64 22.95 31.83
C LEU A 888 -30.75 21.84 32.88
N TRP A 889 -29.61 21.26 33.28
CA TRP A 889 -29.57 20.27 34.37
C TRP A 889 -30.14 20.83 35.67
N ARG A 890 -29.87 22.10 36.00
CA ARG A 890 -30.41 22.76 37.20
C ARG A 890 -31.90 23.06 37.14
N GLN A 891 -32.46 23.33 35.97
CA GLN A 891 -33.87 23.69 35.84
C GLN A 891 -34.77 22.48 35.59
N GLU A 892 -34.32 21.49 34.81
CA GLU A 892 -35.12 20.34 34.37
C GLU A 892 -34.29 19.03 34.42
N PRO A 893 -33.82 18.59 35.61
CA PRO A 893 -32.94 17.42 35.73
C PRO A 893 -33.60 16.10 35.29
N GLU A 894 -34.90 15.90 35.58
CA GLU A 894 -35.62 14.69 35.19
C GLU A 894 -35.73 14.55 33.67
N LEU A 895 -36.00 15.66 32.97
CA LEU A 895 -36.09 15.68 31.52
C LEU A 895 -34.73 15.43 30.87
N ALA A 896 -33.68 16.03 31.41
CA ALA A 896 -32.31 15.78 30.96
C ALA A 896 -31.93 14.30 31.15
N LEU A 897 -32.25 13.72 32.31
CA LEU A 897 -32.00 12.31 32.59
C LEU A 897 -32.78 11.38 31.63
N GLN A 898 -34.07 11.65 31.39
CA GLN A 898 -34.87 10.91 30.43
C GLN A 898 -34.27 10.95 29.02
N ALA A 899 -33.80 12.12 28.56
CA ALA A 899 -33.18 12.27 27.25
C ALA A 899 -31.86 11.47 27.12
N LEU A 900 -31.07 11.39 28.19
CA LEU A 900 -29.86 10.55 28.24
C LEU A 900 -30.21 9.06 28.22
N LEU A 901 -31.20 8.65 29.02
CA LEU A 901 -31.63 7.25 29.13
C LEU A 901 -32.29 6.71 27.86
N GLN A 902 -32.95 7.55 27.06
CA GLN A 902 -33.51 7.16 25.76
C GLN A 902 -32.43 6.82 24.71
N ARG A 903 -31.23 7.42 24.84
CA ARG A 903 -30.10 7.20 23.93
C ARG A 903 -29.21 6.03 24.36
N LEU A 904 -29.16 5.76 25.68
CA LEU A 904 -28.59 4.55 26.28
C LEU A 904 -29.53 3.34 26.19
#